data_AF-A0A2U3EAR0-F1
#
_entry.id   AF-A0A2U3EAR0-F1
#
_cell.length_a   1.000
_cell.length_b   1.000
_cell.length_c   1.000
_cell.angle_alpha   90.00
_cell.angle_beta   90.00
_cell.angle_gamma   90.00
#
_symmetry.space_group_name_H-M   'P 1'
#
loop_
_entity.id
_entity.type
_entity.pdbx_description
1 polymer ?
#
loop_
_entity_poly.entity_id
_entity_poly.type
_entity_poly.pdbx_seq_one_letter_code
_entity_poly.pdbx_strand_id
1 'polypeptide(L)'
;MNSRAMNRLSVCIVGAGPSGLVAAKTLLHNAPKGAFQVSVFDAQDAIGGLWPTSKTDTGRLVHPLMVANQSRHTMHFSDLAWDAAAPQLPRAWQVGKYLERYLDRYLTGHPDFELRLGTRVVRADPMQDGRAGWQVLLRGPDGTEETRTFQRLIVASGYFGKPIIPDSLAEPAAVPVVPSSQYRDLKSLLGDKPRNSGKKILVVGGQMSGVEIAGTIASHLSSAAHSPDPCGIPDIEQYSVHHVVQRPIWVFPLYTTPEPTAAAAPFLPLDFSSYNRNNRPQPLVNTQGHISPDTAKVVHGIYEKALGSNQAAFSPLLRVDDDTKTEPPYLAVSDWYCDFVRSGLITLSKGKVEALDGNTAVLSNGAGRIDDIAAVVVATGFDPSPCLDFFPKDILDKLRFSPKHTELPLALSFHGTTSHDVHGLGFVGFYRSAYWGVIQMQARFLVELWTKTMLLPQPMRSALSTDDSVQRTLELRDDPRLSQFPMGDYPWLMQEFAEALSIEPATPSFAGVPLLPHNKQPLDMLTPARYTSLTDSEEAKGEAAKLIRDTIDTTITGLTSPRFVARAVFRSLLGTWKLERDLVSRLPSHPSGHFSGTAQFLLRERTSDGIQCAKDGTPASLGSSDDDSDQGMEYLYVEDGEFKTDGGFGFRATRRYVWRYDERNDKLSVWFAKPDDQKRADYLFHEVEFEQSERGGRDADGWKAKAGHLCIDDYYDVKYNFAFEAVNLRDWSIEYTVNGPKKDYTIRGTYTR
;
A
#
# COMPACT_ATOMS: atom_id res chain seq x y z
N MET A 1 27.42 -46.33 18.06
CA MET A 1 26.07 -46.66 17.53
C MET A 1 25.87 -45.85 16.26
N ASN A 2 25.84 -46.49 15.09
CA ASN A 2 25.67 -45.84 13.80
C ASN A 2 24.29 -45.19 13.72
N SER A 3 24.21 -43.87 13.56
CA SER A 3 22.96 -43.21 13.21
C SER A 3 22.57 -43.70 11.81
N ARG A 4 21.39 -44.32 11.70
CA ARG A 4 20.74 -44.53 10.40
C ARG A 4 20.57 -43.13 9.81
N ALA A 5 21.24 -42.83 8.70
CA ALA A 5 20.99 -41.60 7.95
C ALA A 5 19.48 -41.51 7.66
N MET A 6 18.81 -40.49 8.18
CA MET A 6 17.43 -40.22 7.78
C MET A 6 17.44 -40.00 6.27
N ASN A 7 16.56 -40.71 5.56
CA ASN A 7 16.44 -40.55 4.11
C ASN A 7 15.87 -39.14 3.86
N ARG A 8 16.66 -38.26 3.23
CA ARG A 8 16.28 -36.85 3.03
C ARG A 8 15.12 -36.76 2.05
N LEU A 9 14.11 -35.95 2.37
CA LEU A 9 12.98 -35.71 1.48
C LEU A 9 13.30 -34.66 0.43
N SER A 10 13.26 -35.02 -0.86
CA SER A 10 13.45 -34.05 -1.94
C SER A 10 12.17 -33.25 -2.20
N VAL A 11 12.27 -31.92 -2.21
CA VAL A 11 11.15 -30.99 -2.36
C VAL A 11 11.39 -30.07 -3.56
N CYS A 12 10.44 -30.05 -4.49
CA CYS A 12 10.37 -29.02 -5.53
C CYS A 12 9.49 -27.88 -5.05
N ILE A 13 9.96 -26.64 -5.18
CA ILE A 13 9.17 -25.43 -4.93
C ILE A 13 9.06 -24.66 -6.25
N VAL A 14 7.84 -24.37 -6.66
CA VAL A 14 7.56 -23.61 -7.88
C VAL A 14 7.37 -22.14 -7.52
N GLY A 15 8.34 -21.29 -7.87
CA GLY A 15 8.35 -19.85 -7.61
C GLY A 15 9.36 -19.44 -6.53
N ALA A 16 10.10 -18.36 -6.77
CA ALA A 16 11.12 -17.75 -5.91
C ALA A 16 10.71 -16.33 -5.44
N GLY A 17 9.40 -16.10 -5.29
CA GLY A 17 8.86 -14.95 -4.55
C GLY A 17 8.91 -15.14 -3.03
N PRO A 18 8.26 -14.24 -2.24
CA PRO A 18 8.23 -14.34 -0.78
C PRO A 18 7.82 -15.74 -0.28
N SER A 19 6.79 -16.33 -0.88
CA SER A 19 6.29 -17.67 -0.55
C SER A 19 7.33 -18.77 -0.72
N GLY A 20 8.04 -18.77 -1.84
CA GLY A 20 9.01 -19.82 -2.15
C GLY A 20 10.24 -19.72 -1.26
N LEU A 21 10.72 -18.50 -1.02
CA LEU A 21 11.88 -18.24 -0.17
C LEU A 21 11.60 -18.61 1.29
N VAL A 22 10.43 -18.24 1.85
CA VAL A 22 10.09 -18.63 3.23
C VAL A 22 9.78 -20.11 3.36
N ALA A 23 9.19 -20.75 2.35
CA ALA A 23 8.99 -22.20 2.33
C ALA A 23 10.33 -22.95 2.33
N ALA A 24 11.26 -22.56 1.46
CA ALA A 24 12.61 -23.13 1.40
C ALA A 24 13.35 -22.93 2.72
N LYS A 25 13.35 -21.71 3.26
CA LYS A 25 13.98 -21.40 4.55
C LYS A 25 13.41 -22.28 5.64
N THR A 26 12.09 -22.38 5.73
CA THR A 26 11.42 -23.07 6.83
C THR A 26 11.68 -24.59 6.76
N LEU A 27 11.67 -25.19 5.57
CA LEU A 27 12.05 -26.59 5.37
C LEU A 27 13.49 -26.86 5.80
N LEU A 28 14.42 -25.96 5.50
CA LEU A 28 15.85 -26.18 5.76
C LEU A 28 16.27 -25.85 7.20
N HIS A 29 15.65 -24.85 7.83
CA HIS A 29 16.06 -24.32 9.13
C HIS A 29 15.15 -24.69 10.29
N ASN A 30 13.87 -25.00 10.04
CA ASN A 30 12.89 -25.28 11.09
C ASN A 30 12.47 -26.76 11.16
N ALA A 31 12.93 -27.59 10.23
CA ALA A 31 12.80 -29.05 10.30
C ALA A 31 14.00 -29.70 11.02
N PRO A 32 13.92 -30.98 11.42
CA PRO A 32 15.08 -31.73 11.84
C PRO A 32 16.21 -31.67 10.79
N LYS A 33 17.45 -31.49 11.24
CA LYS A 33 18.61 -31.32 10.35
C LYS A 33 18.72 -32.48 9.36
N GLY A 34 18.80 -32.14 8.07
CA GLY A 34 18.88 -33.11 6.98
C GLY A 34 17.56 -33.80 6.65
N ALA A 35 16.41 -33.35 7.17
CA ALA A 35 15.11 -33.89 6.80
C ALA A 35 14.74 -33.61 5.34
N PHE A 36 15.21 -32.49 4.76
CA PHE A 36 14.83 -32.05 3.43
C PHE A 36 16.03 -31.66 2.57
N GLN A 37 15.86 -31.85 1.26
CA GLN A 37 16.66 -31.24 0.21
C GLN A 37 15.70 -30.43 -0.68
N VAL A 38 16.01 -29.16 -0.92
CA VAL A 38 15.04 -28.21 -1.50
C VAL A 38 15.59 -27.63 -2.80
N SER A 39 14.83 -27.75 -3.87
CA SER A 39 15.09 -27.08 -5.15
C SER A 39 13.96 -26.10 -5.46
N VAL A 40 14.30 -24.83 -5.68
CA VAL A 40 13.37 -23.76 -6.07
C VAL A 40 13.59 -23.44 -7.54
N PHE A 41 12.51 -23.44 -8.32
CA PHE A 41 12.52 -23.10 -9.74
C PHE A 41 11.62 -21.89 -9.99
N ASP A 42 12.15 -20.85 -10.63
CA ASP A 42 11.37 -19.70 -11.06
C ASP A 42 11.58 -19.42 -12.54
N ALA A 43 10.49 -19.10 -13.24
CA ALA A 43 10.54 -18.78 -14.66
C ALA A 43 11.17 -17.39 -14.93
N GLN A 44 11.21 -16.52 -13.93
CA GLN A 44 11.87 -15.21 -13.99
C GLN A 44 13.37 -15.37 -13.72
N ASP A 45 14.18 -14.47 -14.29
CA ASP A 45 15.64 -14.45 -14.18
C ASP A 45 16.15 -13.87 -12.85
N ALA A 46 15.25 -13.38 -12.00
CA ALA A 46 15.55 -12.87 -10.68
C ALA A 46 14.44 -13.24 -9.67
N ILE A 47 14.82 -13.36 -8.39
CA ILE A 47 13.90 -13.61 -7.28
C ILE A 47 12.91 -12.45 -7.07
N GLY A 48 11.98 -12.59 -6.13
CA GLY A 48 11.08 -11.51 -5.69
C GLY A 48 9.64 -11.67 -6.18
N GLY A 49 9.45 -12.41 -7.27
CA GLY A 49 8.13 -12.69 -7.84
C GLY A 49 7.49 -11.39 -8.38
N LEU A 50 6.53 -10.84 -7.63
CA LEU A 50 5.89 -9.56 -7.96
C LEU A 50 6.79 -8.36 -7.66
N TRP A 51 7.71 -8.52 -6.70
CA TRP A 51 8.47 -7.41 -6.11
C TRP A 51 9.76 -7.20 -6.90
N PRO A 52 9.93 -6.05 -7.57
CA PRO A 52 11.18 -5.72 -8.24
C PRO A 52 12.32 -5.58 -7.24
N THR A 53 13.57 -5.79 -7.68
CA THR A 53 14.74 -5.69 -6.79
C THR A 53 15.56 -4.42 -6.97
N SER A 54 15.16 -3.54 -7.89
CA SER A 54 15.78 -2.24 -8.10
C SER A 54 14.76 -1.18 -8.54
N LYS A 55 15.15 0.11 -8.47
CA LYS A 55 14.32 1.22 -8.95
C LYS A 55 14.03 1.14 -10.47
N THR A 56 14.85 0.41 -11.22
CA THR A 56 14.80 0.29 -12.69
C THR A 56 14.26 -1.05 -13.18
N ASP A 57 13.98 -2.00 -12.28
CA ASP A 57 13.33 -3.26 -12.62
C ASP A 57 11.86 -3.01 -12.98
N THR A 58 11.64 -2.75 -14.27
CA THR A 58 10.32 -2.48 -14.85
C THR A 58 9.67 -3.72 -15.46
N GLY A 59 10.33 -4.89 -15.36
CA GLY A 59 9.86 -6.17 -15.94
C GLY A 59 8.82 -6.90 -15.09
N ARG A 60 8.57 -6.45 -13.86
CA ARG A 60 7.61 -7.09 -12.93
C ARG A 60 6.18 -6.59 -13.08
N LEU A 61 5.25 -7.28 -12.42
CA LEU A 61 3.84 -6.86 -12.37
C LEU A 61 3.61 -5.60 -11.54
N VAL A 62 4.48 -5.32 -10.56
CA VAL A 62 4.40 -4.14 -9.70
C VAL A 62 5.38 -3.07 -10.17
N HIS A 63 4.93 -1.82 -10.19
CA HIS A 63 5.80 -0.67 -10.47
C HIS A 63 6.88 -0.54 -9.39
N PRO A 64 8.17 -0.37 -9.74
CA PRO A 64 9.25 -0.37 -8.75
C PRO A 64 9.13 0.71 -7.68
N LEU A 65 8.60 1.88 -8.04
CA LEU A 65 8.39 3.01 -7.13
C LEU A 65 7.04 2.98 -6.37
N MET A 66 6.18 1.98 -6.61
CA MET A 66 4.90 1.88 -5.90
C MET A 66 5.14 1.72 -4.40
N VAL A 67 4.42 2.47 -3.58
CA VAL A 67 4.47 2.35 -2.11
C VAL A 67 3.59 1.17 -1.69
N ALA A 68 4.08 0.32 -0.78
CA ALA A 68 3.28 -0.75 -0.21
C ALA A 68 2.11 -0.17 0.60
N ASN A 69 0.94 -0.78 0.48
CA ASN A 69 -0.26 -0.41 1.24
C ASN A 69 -0.25 -0.92 2.70
N GLN A 70 0.85 -1.52 3.13
CA GLN A 70 1.08 -2.08 4.46
C GLN A 70 2.47 -1.66 4.92
N SER A 71 2.65 -1.51 6.24
CA SER A 71 3.91 -1.02 6.78
C SER A 71 4.97 -2.10 6.83
N ARG A 72 6.21 -1.66 7.06
CA ARG A 72 7.35 -2.55 7.36
C ARG A 72 7.11 -3.47 8.57
N HIS A 73 6.11 -3.16 9.42
CA HIS A 73 5.75 -3.96 10.61
C HIS A 73 4.85 -5.17 10.29
N THR A 74 4.32 -5.28 9.06
CA THR A 74 3.52 -6.43 8.63
C THR A 74 4.04 -7.06 7.34
N MET A 75 4.80 -6.29 6.56
CA MET A 75 5.52 -6.73 5.37
C MET A 75 6.90 -7.32 5.73
N HIS A 76 6.95 -8.31 6.62
CA HIS A 76 8.20 -8.99 6.98
C HIS A 76 7.94 -10.42 7.45
N PHE A 77 8.97 -11.27 7.43
CA PHE A 77 8.96 -12.55 8.13
C PHE A 77 9.43 -12.38 9.57
N SER A 78 8.99 -13.27 10.47
CA SER A 78 9.22 -13.13 11.92
C SER A 78 10.71 -13.07 12.31
N ASP A 79 11.61 -13.52 11.44
CA ASP A 79 13.01 -13.85 11.70
C ASP A 79 14.02 -12.93 11.00
N LEU A 80 13.57 -11.93 10.22
CA LEU A 80 14.44 -10.92 9.62
C LEU A 80 13.84 -9.52 9.76
N ALA A 81 14.53 -8.66 10.50
CA ALA A 81 14.16 -7.26 10.63
C ALA A 81 14.56 -6.43 9.40
N TRP A 82 13.75 -5.41 9.13
CA TRP A 82 14.10 -4.36 8.19
C TRP A 82 15.36 -3.61 8.63
N ASP A 83 16.04 -2.97 7.67
CA ASP A 83 17.12 -2.04 8.00
C ASP A 83 16.57 -0.86 8.79
N ALA A 84 17.38 -0.30 9.70
CA ALA A 84 16.93 0.79 10.57
C ALA A 84 16.45 2.02 9.76
N ALA A 85 17.06 2.26 8.59
CA ALA A 85 16.73 3.34 7.68
C ALA A 85 15.57 3.02 6.71
N ALA A 86 15.02 1.80 6.73
CA ALA A 86 13.89 1.46 5.87
C ALA A 86 12.68 2.37 6.19
N PRO A 87 12.00 2.93 5.18
CA PRO A 87 10.84 3.77 5.41
C PRO A 87 9.72 2.95 6.07
N GLN A 88 8.81 3.65 6.73
CA GLN A 88 7.67 3.02 7.40
C GLN A 88 6.76 2.28 6.41
N LEU A 89 6.63 2.80 5.20
CA LEU A 89 5.97 2.17 4.07
C LEU A 89 6.99 1.94 2.96
N PRO A 90 7.49 0.71 2.76
CA PRO A 90 8.50 0.43 1.75
C PRO A 90 7.95 0.61 0.34
N ARG A 91 8.78 1.15 -0.56
CA ARG A 91 8.56 1.05 -2.00
C ARG A 91 8.79 -0.40 -2.47
N ALA A 92 8.15 -0.79 -3.56
CA ALA A 92 8.17 -2.17 -4.06
C ALA A 92 9.60 -2.69 -4.29
N TRP A 93 10.51 -1.85 -4.80
CA TRP A 93 11.91 -2.22 -4.97
C TRP A 93 12.64 -2.54 -3.65
N GLN A 94 12.27 -1.87 -2.55
CA GLN A 94 12.84 -2.11 -1.22
C GLN A 94 12.35 -3.44 -0.64
N VAL A 95 11.13 -3.86 -0.97
CA VAL A 95 10.63 -5.20 -0.66
C VAL A 95 11.44 -6.27 -1.39
N GLY A 96 11.80 -6.05 -2.66
CA GLY A 96 12.73 -6.94 -3.37
C GLY A 96 14.11 -7.01 -2.72
N LYS A 97 14.66 -5.87 -2.27
CA LYS A 97 15.92 -5.84 -1.50
C LYS A 97 15.84 -6.59 -0.17
N TYR A 98 14.70 -6.52 0.53
CA TYR A 98 14.46 -7.33 1.71
C TYR A 98 14.52 -8.85 1.40
N LEU A 99 13.94 -9.26 0.26
CA LEU A 99 13.96 -10.66 -0.17
C LEU A 99 15.35 -11.14 -0.60
N GLU A 100 16.17 -10.29 -1.23
CA GLU A 100 17.57 -10.58 -1.52
C GLU A 100 18.34 -10.83 -0.21
N ARG A 101 18.18 -9.95 0.78
CA ARG A 101 18.78 -10.14 2.13
C ARG A 101 18.29 -11.43 2.79
N TYR A 102 17.02 -11.80 2.60
CA TYR A 102 16.45 -13.03 3.13
C TYR A 102 17.07 -14.28 2.50
N LEU A 103 17.21 -14.28 1.16
CA LEU A 103 17.91 -15.33 0.41
C LEU A 103 19.35 -15.46 0.90
N ASP A 104 20.08 -14.36 1.00
CA ASP A 104 21.49 -14.35 1.40
C ASP A 104 21.72 -14.83 2.83
N ARG A 105 20.82 -14.47 3.75
CA ARG A 105 20.93 -14.86 5.16
C ARG A 105 20.69 -16.35 5.39
N TYR A 106 19.73 -16.95 4.67
CA TYR A 106 19.23 -18.28 5.01
C TYR A 106 19.54 -19.36 3.99
N LEU A 107 19.68 -19.01 2.71
CA LEU A 107 19.63 -19.97 1.62
C LEU A 107 20.93 -19.98 0.79
N THR A 108 21.52 -18.80 0.53
CA THR A 108 22.79 -18.70 -0.21
C THR A 108 23.88 -19.51 0.48
N GLY A 109 24.45 -20.49 -0.24
CA GLY A 109 25.50 -21.37 0.28
C GLY A 109 25.03 -22.54 1.16
N HIS A 110 23.72 -22.71 1.38
CA HIS A 110 23.21 -23.85 2.12
C HIS A 110 23.38 -25.15 1.30
N PRO A 111 23.98 -26.23 1.85
CA PRO A 111 24.37 -27.42 1.06
C PRO A 111 23.19 -28.21 0.49
N ASP A 112 22.02 -28.10 1.13
CA ASP A 112 20.79 -28.81 0.73
C ASP A 112 19.80 -27.90 -0.04
N PHE A 113 20.26 -26.73 -0.50
CA PHE A 113 19.46 -25.76 -1.24
C PHE A 113 19.96 -25.59 -2.68
N GLU A 114 19.03 -25.60 -3.63
CA GLU A 114 19.27 -25.26 -5.03
C GLU A 114 18.25 -24.22 -5.47
N LEU A 115 18.73 -23.15 -6.12
CA LEU A 115 17.89 -22.15 -6.79
C LEU A 115 18.23 -22.15 -8.28
N ARG A 116 17.22 -22.31 -9.14
CA ARG A 116 17.36 -22.14 -10.60
C ARG A 116 16.36 -21.11 -11.10
N LEU A 117 16.89 -19.95 -11.46
CA LEU A 117 16.16 -18.84 -12.08
C LEU A 117 16.12 -19.04 -13.61
N GLY A 118 15.22 -18.33 -14.29
CA GLY A 118 14.96 -18.49 -15.73
C GLY A 118 14.52 -19.90 -16.12
N THR A 119 14.08 -20.72 -15.14
CA THR A 119 13.75 -22.13 -15.29
C THR A 119 12.29 -22.36 -14.97
N ARG A 120 11.49 -22.58 -16.02
CA ARG A 120 10.05 -22.79 -15.90
C ARG A 120 9.74 -24.25 -15.54
N VAL A 121 8.88 -24.45 -14.55
CA VAL A 121 8.18 -25.73 -14.37
C VAL A 121 7.08 -25.81 -15.42
N VAL A 122 7.25 -26.71 -16.40
CA VAL A 122 6.33 -26.88 -17.53
C VAL A 122 5.24 -27.89 -17.18
N ARG A 123 5.60 -28.95 -16.45
CA ARG A 123 4.67 -30.02 -16.08
C ARG A 123 5.09 -30.65 -14.75
N ALA A 124 4.12 -31.01 -13.91
CA ALA A 124 4.33 -31.77 -12.67
C ALA A 124 3.30 -32.89 -12.56
N ASP A 125 3.73 -34.12 -12.84
CA ASP A 125 2.88 -35.31 -12.76
C ASP A 125 3.19 -36.10 -11.48
N PRO A 126 2.18 -36.68 -10.82
CA PRO A 126 2.44 -37.71 -9.83
C PRO A 126 3.21 -38.88 -10.45
N MET A 127 4.10 -39.49 -9.68
CA MET A 127 4.78 -40.70 -10.13
C MET A 127 3.79 -41.84 -10.40
N GLN A 128 4.00 -42.56 -11.49
CA GLN A 128 3.23 -43.75 -11.86
C GLN A 128 3.64 -44.97 -11.00
N ASP A 129 2.84 -46.03 -11.05
CA ASP A 129 3.10 -47.36 -10.45
C ASP A 129 3.06 -47.41 -8.90
N GLY A 130 2.29 -46.53 -8.27
CA GLY A 130 2.11 -46.53 -6.81
C GLY A 130 3.30 -46.01 -6.01
N ARG A 131 4.34 -45.49 -6.69
CA ARG A 131 5.45 -44.78 -6.05
C ARG A 131 5.00 -43.39 -5.62
N ALA A 132 5.26 -43.03 -4.36
CA ALA A 132 4.98 -41.68 -3.87
C ALA A 132 6.01 -40.69 -4.43
N GLY A 133 5.54 -39.57 -5.01
CA GLY A 133 6.39 -38.50 -5.51
C GLY A 133 5.85 -37.84 -6.76
N TRP A 134 6.68 -37.00 -7.36
CA TRP A 134 6.40 -36.13 -8.50
C TRP A 134 7.50 -36.25 -9.54
N GLN A 135 7.11 -36.31 -10.80
CA GLN A 135 7.97 -36.11 -11.95
C GLN A 135 7.73 -34.70 -12.48
N VAL A 136 8.77 -33.87 -12.50
CA VAL A 136 8.71 -32.45 -12.85
C VAL A 136 9.53 -32.20 -14.11
N LEU A 137 8.87 -31.72 -15.16
CA LEU A 137 9.49 -31.25 -16.39
C LEU A 137 9.83 -29.78 -16.24
N LEU A 138 11.11 -29.47 -16.40
CA LEU A 138 11.69 -28.14 -16.30
C LEU A 138 12.15 -27.70 -17.68
N ARG A 139 12.00 -26.41 -17.99
CA ARG A 139 12.54 -25.77 -19.19
C ARG A 139 13.45 -24.62 -18.80
N GLY A 140 14.72 -24.71 -19.20
CA GLY A 140 15.73 -23.68 -18.99
C GLY A 140 15.58 -22.47 -19.90
N PRO A 141 16.39 -21.42 -19.70
CA PRO A 141 16.31 -20.16 -20.46
C PRO A 141 16.70 -20.33 -21.94
N ASP A 142 17.50 -21.35 -22.27
CA ASP A 142 17.89 -21.73 -23.63
C ASP A 142 16.86 -22.66 -24.31
N GLY A 143 15.74 -22.95 -23.65
CA GLY A 143 14.71 -23.86 -24.12
C GLY A 143 15.02 -25.34 -23.90
N THR A 144 16.16 -25.68 -23.27
CA THR A 144 16.47 -27.07 -22.92
C THR A 144 15.48 -27.61 -21.90
N GLU A 145 15.06 -28.86 -22.08
CA GLU A 145 14.13 -29.53 -21.16
C GLU A 145 14.85 -30.61 -20.36
N GLU A 146 14.62 -30.64 -19.05
CA GLU A 146 15.08 -31.69 -18.16
C GLU A 146 13.94 -32.18 -17.27
N THR A 147 13.92 -33.47 -16.96
CA THR A 147 12.94 -34.06 -16.06
C THR A 147 13.63 -34.48 -14.76
N ARG A 148 13.10 -34.04 -13.62
CA ARG A 148 13.58 -34.41 -12.28
C ARG A 148 12.47 -35.02 -11.43
N THR A 149 12.85 -35.85 -10.48
CA THR A 149 11.90 -36.48 -9.55
C THR A 149 12.04 -35.91 -8.15
N PHE A 150 10.91 -35.61 -7.52
CA PHE A 150 10.83 -35.07 -6.16
C PHE A 150 9.83 -35.89 -5.33
N GLN A 151 10.01 -35.95 -4.02
CA GLN A 151 9.05 -36.62 -3.14
C GLN A 151 7.90 -35.70 -2.72
N ARG A 152 8.15 -34.40 -2.69
CA ARG A 152 7.17 -33.36 -2.36
C ARG A 152 7.20 -32.22 -3.37
N LEU A 153 6.06 -31.55 -3.52
CA LEU A 153 5.90 -30.36 -4.36
C LEU A 153 5.22 -29.25 -3.54
N ILE A 154 5.77 -28.03 -3.59
CA ILE A 154 5.14 -26.82 -3.05
C ILE A 154 4.83 -25.87 -4.19
N VAL A 155 3.59 -25.44 -4.28
CA VAL A 155 3.14 -24.37 -5.17
C VAL A 155 3.31 -23.04 -4.45
N ALA A 156 4.28 -22.26 -4.91
CA ALA A 156 4.58 -20.90 -4.45
C ALA A 156 4.60 -19.90 -5.62
N SER A 157 3.88 -20.24 -6.71
CA SER A 157 3.84 -19.49 -7.98
C SER A 157 3.09 -18.16 -7.89
N GLY A 158 2.46 -17.89 -6.74
CA GLY A 158 1.64 -16.71 -6.53
C GLY A 158 0.29 -16.80 -7.23
N TYR A 159 -0.58 -15.84 -6.92
CA TYR A 159 -1.97 -15.83 -7.37
C TYR A 159 -2.20 -14.93 -8.61
N PHE A 160 -1.34 -13.93 -8.84
CA PHE A 160 -1.50 -12.96 -9.93
C PHE A 160 -0.85 -13.48 -11.22
N GLY A 161 -1.57 -14.32 -11.95
CA GLY A 161 -1.13 -14.88 -13.23
C GLY A 161 -1.25 -13.87 -14.38
N LYS A 162 -2.27 -14.03 -15.21
CA LYS A 162 -2.48 -13.16 -16.40
C LYS A 162 -3.45 -12.03 -16.09
N PRO A 163 -3.18 -10.77 -16.47
CA PRO A 163 -4.18 -9.70 -16.36
C PRO A 163 -5.47 -10.05 -17.09
N ILE A 164 -6.61 -9.84 -16.43
CA ILE A 164 -7.93 -10.02 -17.05
C ILE A 164 -8.24 -8.76 -17.84
N ILE A 165 -8.30 -8.86 -19.16
CA ILE A 165 -8.74 -7.77 -20.05
C ILE A 165 -10.10 -8.18 -20.60
N PRO A 166 -11.18 -7.42 -20.34
CA PRO A 166 -12.49 -7.71 -20.90
C PRO A 166 -12.46 -7.74 -22.44
N ASP A 167 -13.19 -8.68 -23.06
CA ASP A 167 -13.26 -8.81 -24.52
C ASP A 167 -13.69 -7.50 -25.22
N SER A 168 -14.52 -6.70 -24.55
CA SER A 168 -14.95 -5.37 -24.99
C SER A 168 -13.83 -4.34 -25.16
N LEU A 169 -12.66 -4.62 -24.60
CA LEU A 169 -11.45 -3.80 -24.62
C LEU A 169 -10.28 -4.50 -25.31
N ALA A 170 -10.48 -5.71 -25.83
CA ALA A 170 -9.44 -6.46 -26.52
C ALA A 170 -9.17 -5.88 -27.92
N GLU A 171 -7.94 -6.08 -28.41
CA GLU A 171 -7.45 -5.53 -29.68
C GLU A 171 -8.21 -6.03 -30.92
N PRO A 172 -8.32 -5.21 -31.99
CA PRO A 172 -7.63 -3.93 -32.19
C PRO A 172 -8.38 -2.71 -31.62
N ALA A 173 -7.71 -1.89 -30.81
CA ALA A 173 -8.24 -0.63 -30.28
C ALA A 173 -7.61 0.60 -30.98
N ALA A 174 -8.39 1.67 -31.18
CA ALA A 174 -7.89 2.92 -31.78
C ALA A 174 -7.01 3.74 -30.81
N VAL A 175 -7.01 3.37 -29.53
CA VAL A 175 -6.25 4.01 -28.44
C VAL A 175 -5.47 2.93 -27.69
N PRO A 176 -4.33 3.26 -27.06
CA PRO A 176 -3.59 2.29 -26.25
C PRO A 176 -4.46 1.70 -25.13
N VAL A 177 -4.53 0.39 -25.04
CA VAL A 177 -5.15 -0.33 -23.92
C VAL A 177 -4.07 -1.12 -23.20
N VAL A 178 -3.80 -0.79 -21.95
CA VAL A 178 -2.78 -1.48 -21.13
C VAL A 178 -3.38 -1.97 -19.82
N PRO A 179 -2.99 -3.15 -19.32
CA PRO A 179 -3.34 -3.54 -17.96
C PRO A 179 -2.61 -2.63 -16.95
N SER A 180 -3.19 -2.43 -15.76
CA SER A 180 -2.62 -1.57 -14.73
C SER A 180 -1.20 -1.96 -14.32
N SER A 181 -0.85 -3.25 -14.42
CA SER A 181 0.49 -3.77 -14.14
C SER A 181 1.56 -3.38 -15.16
N GLN A 182 1.17 -2.85 -16.32
CA GLN A 182 2.09 -2.39 -17.37
C GLN A 182 2.25 -0.86 -17.40
N TYR A 183 1.43 -0.10 -16.69
CA TYR A 183 1.65 1.34 -16.57
C TYR A 183 2.98 1.63 -15.85
N ARG A 184 3.77 2.54 -16.42
CA ARG A 184 5.03 3.02 -15.83
C ARG A 184 5.02 4.53 -15.68
N ASP A 185 4.75 5.23 -16.77
CA ASP A 185 4.70 6.67 -16.81
C ASP A 185 3.75 7.14 -17.94
N LEU A 186 3.53 8.44 -18.01
CA LEU A 186 2.67 9.03 -19.04
C LEU A 186 3.26 8.86 -20.44
N LYS A 187 4.59 8.90 -20.57
CA LYS A 187 5.28 8.85 -21.86
C LYS A 187 5.12 7.48 -22.52
N SER A 188 5.30 6.40 -21.77
CA SER A 188 5.09 5.02 -22.21
C SER A 188 3.63 4.72 -22.52
N LEU A 189 2.69 5.36 -21.82
CA LEU A 189 1.26 5.21 -22.08
C LEU A 189 0.77 5.97 -23.32
N LEU A 190 1.15 7.24 -23.45
CA LEU A 190 0.63 8.17 -24.47
C LEU A 190 1.51 8.27 -25.72
N GLY A 191 2.79 7.89 -25.61
CA GLY A 191 3.80 8.02 -26.67
C GLY A 191 4.34 9.44 -26.87
N ASP A 192 5.31 9.60 -27.78
CA ASP A 192 5.90 10.90 -28.14
C ASP A 192 4.99 11.76 -29.02
N LYS A 193 4.03 11.13 -29.70
CA LYS A 193 3.01 11.80 -30.52
C LYS A 193 1.65 11.19 -30.17
N PRO A 194 0.68 12.01 -29.72
CA PRO A 194 -0.66 11.52 -29.42
C PRO A 194 -1.22 10.74 -30.61
N ARG A 195 -1.64 9.49 -30.38
CA ARG A 195 -2.23 8.65 -31.43
C ARG A 195 -3.60 9.17 -31.89
N ASN A 196 -4.22 10.02 -31.08
CA ASN A 196 -5.51 10.65 -31.28
C ASN A 196 -5.54 12.01 -30.55
N SER A 197 -6.64 12.77 -30.70
CA SER A 197 -6.84 14.06 -30.03
C SER A 197 -7.38 13.97 -28.59
N GLY A 198 -7.62 12.74 -28.10
CA GLY A 198 -8.19 12.46 -26.79
C GLY A 198 -7.39 13.06 -25.65
N LYS A 199 -8.08 13.52 -24.60
CA LYS A 199 -7.46 14.07 -23.39
C LYS A 199 -7.79 13.27 -22.11
N LYS A 200 -8.64 12.24 -22.18
CA LYS A 200 -9.00 11.42 -21.01
C LYS A 200 -8.24 10.10 -20.96
N ILE A 201 -7.57 9.82 -19.84
CA ILE A 201 -7.09 8.47 -19.54
C ILE A 201 -8.20 7.72 -18.80
N LEU A 202 -8.78 6.73 -19.46
CA LEU A 202 -9.86 5.93 -18.91
C LEU A 202 -9.29 4.82 -18.01
N VAL A 203 -9.68 4.78 -16.74
CA VAL A 203 -9.37 3.67 -15.83
C VAL A 203 -10.60 2.79 -15.68
N VAL A 204 -10.43 1.48 -15.88
CA VAL A 204 -11.52 0.49 -15.82
C VAL A 204 -11.29 -0.47 -14.65
N GLY A 205 -12.16 -0.44 -13.65
CA GLY A 205 -12.17 -1.36 -12.52
C GLY A 205 -12.15 -0.64 -11.17
N GLY A 206 -13.24 -0.69 -10.42
CA GLY A 206 -13.38 0.01 -9.13
C GLY A 206 -12.94 -0.80 -7.91
N GLN A 207 -11.73 -1.35 -7.90
CA GLN A 207 -11.15 -2.01 -6.71
C GLN A 207 -9.76 -1.44 -6.42
N MET A 208 -9.00 -2.09 -5.52
CA MET A 208 -7.74 -1.57 -4.98
C MET A 208 -6.75 -1.08 -6.06
N SER A 209 -6.48 -1.88 -7.10
CA SER A 209 -5.58 -1.48 -8.19
C SER A 209 -6.12 -0.32 -9.04
N GLY A 210 -7.43 -0.26 -9.29
CA GLY A 210 -8.03 0.79 -10.11
C GLY A 210 -8.08 2.15 -9.41
N VAL A 211 -8.40 2.16 -8.11
CA VAL A 211 -8.31 3.37 -7.28
C VAL A 211 -6.87 3.87 -7.22
N GLU A 212 -5.90 2.98 -6.93
CA GLU A 212 -4.52 3.41 -6.76
C GLU A 212 -3.86 3.84 -8.08
N ILE A 213 -4.15 3.14 -9.20
CA ILE A 213 -3.60 3.55 -10.50
C ILE A 213 -4.22 4.84 -11.00
N ALA A 214 -5.50 5.10 -10.73
CA ALA A 214 -6.13 6.39 -11.03
C ALA A 214 -5.49 7.53 -10.23
N GLY A 215 -5.24 7.32 -8.94
CA GLY A 215 -4.51 8.27 -8.09
C GLY A 215 -3.08 8.52 -8.56
N THR A 216 -2.38 7.46 -8.98
CA THR A 216 -1.00 7.53 -9.52
C THR A 216 -0.95 8.27 -10.86
N ILE A 217 -1.85 7.98 -11.79
CA ILE A 217 -1.90 8.68 -13.09
C ILE A 217 -2.22 10.16 -12.86
N ALA A 218 -3.17 10.47 -11.98
CA ALA A 218 -3.50 11.84 -11.63
C ALA A 218 -2.32 12.60 -10.99
N SER A 219 -1.52 11.94 -10.14
CA SER A 219 -0.31 12.56 -9.58
C SER A 219 0.75 12.81 -10.65
N HIS A 220 0.92 11.90 -11.61
CA HIS A 220 1.83 12.08 -12.75
C HIS A 220 1.37 13.24 -13.66
N LEU A 221 0.06 13.32 -13.96
CA LEU A 221 -0.51 14.42 -14.75
C LEU A 221 -0.32 15.77 -14.05
N SER A 222 -0.64 15.83 -12.75
CA SER A 222 -0.43 17.02 -11.91
C SER A 222 1.05 17.44 -11.90
N SER A 223 1.96 16.48 -11.72
CA SER A 223 3.40 16.74 -11.75
C SER A 223 3.84 17.31 -13.10
N ALA A 224 3.43 16.68 -14.19
CA ALA A 224 3.81 17.09 -15.54
C ALA A 224 3.26 18.49 -15.90
N ALA A 225 2.04 18.83 -15.46
CA ALA A 225 1.43 20.15 -15.71
C ALA A 225 2.06 21.28 -14.85
N HIS A 226 2.55 20.95 -13.66
CA HIS A 226 3.00 21.94 -12.68
C HIS A 226 4.52 21.94 -12.43
N SER A 227 5.26 21.07 -13.11
CA SER A 227 6.72 21.11 -13.17
C SER A 227 7.22 22.46 -13.72
N PRO A 228 8.36 22.99 -13.21
CA PRO A 228 9.04 24.11 -13.84
C PRO A 228 9.72 23.71 -15.16
N ASP A 229 10.01 22.41 -15.36
CA ASP A 229 10.62 21.90 -16.58
C ASP A 229 9.55 21.53 -17.61
N PRO A 230 9.77 21.79 -18.92
CA PRO A 230 8.80 21.47 -19.95
C PRO A 230 8.46 19.97 -20.00
N CYS A 231 7.17 19.64 -20.05
CA CYS A 231 6.73 18.29 -20.32
C CYS A 231 6.85 17.97 -21.82
N GLY A 232 7.34 16.77 -22.16
CA GLY A 232 7.41 16.30 -23.53
C GLY A 232 6.05 15.92 -24.14
N ILE A 233 4.97 15.92 -23.36
CA ILE A 233 3.60 15.61 -23.81
C ILE A 233 2.87 16.93 -24.10
N PRO A 234 2.43 17.17 -25.35
CA PRO A 234 1.71 18.40 -25.72
C PRO A 234 0.38 18.54 -24.98
N ASP A 235 0.05 19.79 -24.61
CA ASP A 235 -1.18 20.17 -23.91
C ASP A 235 -1.48 19.34 -22.66
N ILE A 236 -0.43 19.00 -21.89
CA ILE A 236 -0.55 18.10 -20.74
C ILE A 236 -1.56 18.61 -19.70
N GLU A 237 -1.73 19.93 -19.61
CA GLU A 237 -2.70 20.60 -18.74
C GLU A 237 -4.16 20.32 -19.10
N GLN A 238 -4.44 19.81 -20.29
CA GLN A 238 -5.78 19.43 -20.73
C GLN A 238 -6.13 17.98 -20.39
N TYR A 239 -5.14 17.15 -20.00
CA TYR A 239 -5.38 15.75 -19.71
C TYR A 239 -6.00 15.54 -18.35
N SER A 240 -6.90 14.55 -18.26
CA SER A 240 -7.55 14.15 -17.00
C SER A 240 -7.70 12.63 -16.92
N VAL A 241 -8.02 12.14 -15.73
CA VAL A 241 -8.40 10.74 -15.53
C VAL A 241 -9.93 10.63 -15.50
N HIS A 242 -10.48 9.62 -16.16
CA HIS A 242 -11.87 9.23 -16.01
C HIS A 242 -11.91 7.81 -15.46
N HIS A 243 -12.46 7.59 -14.27
CA HIS A 243 -12.49 6.28 -13.62
C HIS A 243 -13.91 5.71 -13.58
N VAL A 244 -14.07 4.50 -14.14
CA VAL A 244 -15.33 3.77 -14.14
C VAL A 244 -15.39 2.84 -12.93
N VAL A 245 -16.30 3.16 -11.99
CA VAL A 245 -16.53 2.40 -10.77
C VAL A 245 -17.88 1.69 -10.82
N GLN A 246 -18.01 0.53 -10.18
CA GLN A 246 -19.29 -0.21 -10.17
C GLN A 246 -20.13 0.07 -8.91
N ARG A 247 -19.46 0.50 -7.85
CA ARG A 247 -20.01 0.71 -6.51
C ARG A 247 -19.15 1.73 -5.76
N PRO A 248 -19.67 2.35 -4.68
CA PRO A 248 -18.86 3.12 -3.75
C PRO A 248 -17.74 2.26 -3.14
N ILE A 249 -16.56 2.85 -2.96
CA ILE A 249 -15.37 2.19 -2.41
C ILE A 249 -14.85 3.06 -1.27
N TRP A 250 -14.54 2.46 -0.13
CA TRP A 250 -13.88 3.16 0.97
C TRP A 250 -12.40 3.34 0.67
N VAL A 251 -11.96 4.58 0.52
CA VAL A 251 -10.55 4.87 0.20
C VAL A 251 -9.83 5.32 1.47
N PHE A 252 -8.94 4.46 1.95
CA PHE A 252 -8.11 4.74 3.12
C PHE A 252 -6.79 5.39 2.71
N PRO A 253 -6.34 6.45 3.41
CA PRO A 253 -4.96 6.91 3.29
C PRO A 253 -4.00 5.90 3.92
N LEU A 254 -2.73 6.00 3.56
CA LEU A 254 -1.67 5.11 4.05
C LEU A 254 -1.39 5.28 5.55
N TYR A 255 -1.65 6.47 6.08
CA TYR A 255 -1.59 6.80 7.51
C TYR A 255 -2.99 7.11 8.03
N THR A 256 -3.37 6.47 9.13
CA THR A 256 -4.68 6.65 9.77
C THR A 256 -4.52 7.04 11.23
N THR A 257 -5.63 7.33 11.89
CA THR A 257 -5.66 7.66 13.31
C THR A 257 -6.45 6.60 14.10
N PRO A 258 -5.92 6.13 15.25
CA PRO A 258 -6.70 5.34 16.20
C PRO A 258 -7.64 6.22 17.06
N GLU A 259 -7.58 7.55 16.93
CA GLU A 259 -8.41 8.52 17.67
C GLU A 259 -9.16 9.45 16.70
N PRO A 260 -10.13 8.92 15.91
CA PRO A 260 -10.75 9.67 14.81
C PRO A 260 -11.57 10.90 15.23
N THR A 261 -11.87 11.06 16.52
CA THR A 261 -12.63 12.20 17.05
C THR A 261 -11.74 13.36 17.53
N ALA A 262 -10.41 13.19 17.54
CA ALA A 262 -9.50 14.22 18.01
C ALA A 262 -9.17 15.21 16.88
N ALA A 263 -9.32 16.52 17.14
CA ALA A 263 -8.91 17.56 16.19
C ALA A 263 -7.37 17.57 15.98
N ALA A 264 -6.61 17.32 17.04
CA ALA A 264 -5.18 17.03 17.00
C ALA A 264 -4.92 15.51 16.95
N ALA A 265 -5.41 14.85 15.89
CA ALA A 265 -5.34 13.39 15.75
C ALA A 265 -3.88 12.87 15.70
N PRO A 266 -3.50 11.84 16.48
CA PRO A 266 -2.25 11.10 16.25
C PRO A 266 -2.35 10.29 14.96
N PHE A 267 -1.22 10.01 14.32
CA PHE A 267 -1.20 9.21 13.10
C PHE A 267 -0.26 8.01 13.24
N LEU A 268 -0.63 6.91 12.60
CA LEU A 268 0.16 5.68 12.48
C LEU A 268 -0.11 5.06 11.10
N PRO A 269 0.78 4.21 10.58
CA PRO A 269 0.47 3.42 9.39
C PRO A 269 -0.86 2.66 9.53
N LEU A 270 -1.62 2.53 8.45
CA LEU A 270 -2.99 1.96 8.39
C LEU A 270 -3.15 0.62 9.13
N ASP A 271 -2.14 -0.24 9.05
CA ASP A 271 -2.15 -1.58 9.60
C ASP A 271 -2.06 -1.62 11.13
N PHE A 272 -1.57 -0.57 11.80
CA PHE A 272 -1.57 -0.48 13.27
C PHE A 272 -3.00 -0.51 13.83
N SER A 273 -3.88 0.32 13.27
CA SER A 273 -5.28 0.37 13.67
C SER A 273 -6.05 -0.85 13.15
N SER A 274 -5.75 -1.29 11.93
CA SER A 274 -6.45 -2.41 11.28
C SER A 274 -6.17 -3.77 11.93
N TYR A 275 -4.97 -3.97 12.47
CA TYR A 275 -4.57 -5.21 13.15
C TYR A 275 -4.43 -5.05 14.67
N ASN A 276 -5.04 -4.02 15.25
CA ASN A 276 -5.15 -3.89 16.69
C ASN A 276 -6.10 -4.96 17.25
N ARG A 277 -5.55 -5.92 18.00
CA ARG A 277 -6.31 -7.02 18.60
C ARG A 277 -7.37 -6.55 19.58
N ASN A 278 -7.13 -5.43 20.27
CA ASN A 278 -8.06 -4.85 21.25
C ASN A 278 -9.28 -4.17 20.61
N ASN A 279 -9.35 -4.12 19.27
CA ASN A 279 -10.55 -3.72 18.54
C ASN A 279 -11.48 -4.91 18.21
N ARG A 280 -11.09 -6.14 18.56
CA ARG A 280 -11.84 -7.36 18.23
C ARG A 280 -12.17 -8.16 19.50
N PRO A 281 -13.38 -8.77 19.56
CA PRO A 281 -13.68 -9.72 20.62
C PRO A 281 -12.76 -10.95 20.53
N GLN A 282 -12.52 -11.60 21.67
CA GLN A 282 -11.77 -12.85 21.78
C GLN A 282 -12.72 -14.00 22.17
N PRO A 283 -12.50 -15.23 21.66
CA PRO A 283 -11.50 -15.62 20.66
C PRO A 283 -11.77 -14.95 19.30
N LEU A 284 -10.73 -14.81 18.46
CA LEU A 284 -10.91 -14.21 17.14
C LEU A 284 -11.81 -15.11 16.30
N VAL A 285 -12.79 -14.51 15.64
CA VAL A 285 -13.66 -15.15 14.65
C VAL A 285 -13.37 -14.59 13.27
N ASN A 286 -13.56 -15.40 12.24
CA ASN A 286 -13.41 -14.98 10.86
C ASN A 286 -14.45 -13.92 10.48
N THR A 287 -14.00 -12.80 9.92
CA THR A 287 -14.89 -11.72 9.43
C THR A 287 -14.99 -11.64 7.91
N GLN A 288 -14.54 -12.68 7.20
CA GLN A 288 -14.48 -12.73 5.73
C GLN A 288 -15.14 -14.00 5.18
N GLY A 289 -15.31 -14.06 3.85
CA GLY A 289 -16.10 -15.09 3.17
C GLY A 289 -17.48 -14.53 2.83
N HIS A 290 -18.53 -15.02 3.48
CA HIS A 290 -19.88 -14.47 3.31
C HIS A 290 -20.08 -13.26 4.22
N ILE A 291 -20.54 -12.13 3.68
CA ILE A 291 -20.86 -10.94 4.47
C ILE A 291 -22.37 -10.73 4.53
N SER A 292 -23.01 -11.04 5.66
CA SER A 292 -24.43 -10.76 5.85
C SER A 292 -24.71 -9.24 5.82
N PRO A 293 -25.96 -8.80 5.57
CA PRO A 293 -26.30 -7.38 5.59
C PRO A 293 -26.01 -6.68 6.94
N ASP A 294 -26.17 -7.38 8.06
CA ASP A 294 -25.88 -6.82 9.38
C ASP A 294 -24.36 -6.68 9.61
N THR A 295 -23.58 -7.69 9.21
CA THR A 295 -22.11 -7.60 9.23
C THR A 295 -21.62 -6.48 8.32
N ALA A 296 -22.19 -6.32 7.13
CA ALA A 296 -21.89 -5.23 6.22
C ALA A 296 -22.10 -3.87 6.90
N LYS A 297 -23.26 -3.62 7.51
CA LYS A 297 -23.56 -2.37 8.22
C LYS A 297 -22.54 -2.07 9.31
N VAL A 298 -22.16 -3.07 10.10
CA VAL A 298 -21.15 -2.94 11.16
C VAL A 298 -19.80 -2.52 10.57
N VAL A 299 -19.32 -3.21 9.54
CA VAL A 299 -18.03 -2.91 8.91
C VAL A 299 -18.04 -1.54 8.22
N HIS A 300 -19.13 -1.19 7.52
CA HIS A 300 -19.31 0.14 6.96
C HIS A 300 -19.27 1.23 8.04
N GLY A 301 -19.92 1.03 9.20
CA GLY A 301 -19.87 1.96 10.31
C GLY A 301 -18.46 2.12 10.91
N ILE A 302 -17.66 1.04 10.95
CA ILE A 302 -16.25 1.10 11.35
C ILE A 302 -15.46 1.96 10.35
N TYR A 303 -15.65 1.75 9.04
CA TYR A 303 -14.94 2.52 8.01
C TYR A 303 -15.34 3.99 7.98
N GLU A 304 -16.64 4.28 8.08
CA GLU A 304 -17.15 5.65 8.18
C GLU A 304 -16.56 6.39 9.39
N LYS A 305 -16.51 5.73 10.56
CA LYS A 305 -15.88 6.31 11.76
C LYS A 305 -14.39 6.51 11.59
N ALA A 306 -13.67 5.56 10.97
CA ALA A 306 -12.24 5.67 10.75
C ALA A 306 -11.86 6.79 9.77
N LEU A 307 -12.73 7.08 8.79
CA LEU A 307 -12.52 8.11 7.78
C LEU A 307 -13.17 9.47 8.12
N GLY A 308 -14.03 9.50 9.14
CA GLY A 308 -14.75 10.70 9.59
C GLY A 308 -15.83 11.17 8.62
N SER A 309 -16.19 10.38 7.61
CA SER A 309 -17.20 10.78 6.63
C SER A 309 -17.74 9.58 5.86
N ASN A 310 -18.85 9.77 5.15
CA ASN A 310 -19.37 8.83 4.16
C ASN A 310 -18.81 9.07 2.74
N GLN A 311 -17.74 9.86 2.61
CA GLN A 311 -17.08 10.27 1.35
C GLN A 311 -17.89 11.13 0.37
N ALA A 312 -19.09 11.61 0.75
CA ALA A 312 -19.90 12.47 -0.13
C ALA A 312 -19.22 13.81 -0.47
N ALA A 313 -18.31 14.29 0.39
CA ALA A 313 -17.54 15.51 0.17
C ALA A 313 -16.56 15.42 -1.02
N PHE A 314 -16.20 14.20 -1.45
CA PHE A 314 -15.34 14.00 -2.61
C PHE A 314 -16.14 13.82 -3.89
N SER A 315 -17.19 12.98 -3.86
CA SER A 315 -18.09 12.77 -4.99
C SER A 315 -19.38 12.09 -4.55
N PRO A 316 -20.54 12.42 -5.16
CA PRO A 316 -21.78 11.66 -4.97
C PRO A 316 -21.65 10.17 -5.33
N LEU A 317 -20.74 9.81 -6.25
CA LEU A 317 -20.53 8.41 -6.66
C LEU A 317 -19.65 7.61 -5.68
N LEU A 318 -18.96 8.28 -4.76
CA LEU A 318 -18.21 7.64 -3.67
C LEU A 318 -19.01 7.61 -2.36
N ARG A 319 -20.15 8.30 -2.30
CA ARG A 319 -21.00 8.33 -1.13
C ARG A 319 -21.46 6.92 -0.77
N VAL A 320 -21.30 6.58 0.50
CA VAL A 320 -21.87 5.36 1.09
C VAL A 320 -23.11 5.74 1.88
N ASP A 321 -24.28 5.52 1.28
CA ASP A 321 -25.59 5.71 1.91
C ASP A 321 -26.07 4.45 2.64
N ASP A 322 -27.21 4.55 3.34
CA ASP A 322 -27.73 3.46 4.17
C ASP A 322 -28.10 2.21 3.36
N ASP A 323 -28.53 2.37 2.11
CA ASP A 323 -28.76 1.25 1.20
C ASP A 323 -27.43 0.57 0.84
N THR A 324 -26.40 1.34 0.48
CA THR A 324 -25.05 0.81 0.21
C THR A 324 -24.46 0.10 1.42
N LYS A 325 -24.74 0.56 2.65
CA LYS A 325 -24.27 -0.08 3.89
C LYS A 325 -24.79 -1.51 4.07
N THR A 326 -25.81 -1.93 3.31
CA THR A 326 -26.31 -3.32 3.31
C THR A 326 -25.51 -4.25 2.40
N GLU A 327 -24.66 -3.71 1.52
CA GLU A 327 -23.83 -4.47 0.57
C GLU A 327 -22.44 -4.78 1.15
N PRO A 328 -21.74 -5.83 0.68
CA PRO A 328 -20.38 -6.10 1.13
C PRO A 328 -19.46 -4.90 0.90
N PRO A 329 -18.72 -4.45 1.93
CA PRO A 329 -17.86 -3.28 1.83
C PRO A 329 -16.62 -3.59 1.00
N TYR A 330 -16.22 -2.64 0.17
CA TYR A 330 -14.96 -2.69 -0.57
C TYR A 330 -14.06 -1.58 -0.07
N LEU A 331 -12.80 -1.93 0.18
CA LEU A 331 -11.77 -0.97 0.53
C LEU A 331 -10.72 -0.88 -0.59
N ALA A 332 -10.15 0.30 -0.69
CA ALA A 332 -8.93 0.58 -1.43
C ALA A 332 -8.03 1.48 -0.56
N VAL A 333 -6.75 1.51 -0.89
CA VAL A 333 -5.77 2.35 -0.19
C VAL A 333 -5.15 3.28 -1.21
N SER A 334 -5.24 4.59 -0.99
CA SER A 334 -4.64 5.62 -1.82
C SER A 334 -4.59 6.95 -1.09
N ASP A 335 -3.46 7.64 -1.18
CA ASP A 335 -3.29 8.96 -0.54
C ASP A 335 -3.87 10.11 -1.37
N TRP A 336 -3.94 9.93 -2.69
CA TRP A 336 -4.22 11.04 -3.63
C TRP A 336 -5.59 10.97 -4.28
N TYR A 337 -6.14 9.76 -4.43
CA TYR A 337 -7.33 9.53 -5.25
C TYR A 337 -8.51 10.43 -4.88
N CYS A 338 -8.93 10.46 -3.61
CA CYS A 338 -10.10 11.22 -3.18
C CYS A 338 -9.95 12.74 -3.39
N ASP A 339 -8.76 13.28 -3.10
CA ASP A 339 -8.50 14.71 -3.22
C ASP A 339 -8.39 15.14 -4.70
N PHE A 340 -7.91 14.26 -5.60
CA PHE A 340 -7.97 14.47 -7.05
C PHE A 340 -9.38 14.29 -7.64
N VAL A 341 -10.22 13.44 -7.04
CA VAL A 341 -11.65 13.38 -7.38
C VAL A 341 -12.32 14.70 -7.01
N ARG A 342 -12.08 15.21 -5.79
CA ARG A 342 -12.63 16.49 -5.34
C ARG A 342 -12.15 17.67 -6.19
N SER A 343 -10.89 17.67 -6.64
CA SER A 343 -10.36 18.73 -7.50
C SER A 343 -10.84 18.66 -8.95
N GLY A 344 -11.44 17.53 -9.37
CA GLY A 344 -11.92 17.31 -10.74
C GLY A 344 -10.87 16.77 -11.70
N LEU A 345 -9.63 16.51 -11.27
CA LEU A 345 -8.61 15.87 -12.13
C LEU A 345 -8.94 14.38 -12.37
N ILE A 346 -9.63 13.74 -11.42
CA ILE A 346 -10.28 12.45 -11.61
C ILE A 346 -11.79 12.68 -11.67
N THR A 347 -12.41 12.29 -12.77
CA THR A 347 -13.88 12.27 -12.91
C THR A 347 -14.38 10.83 -12.87
N LEU A 348 -15.64 10.63 -12.44
CA LEU A 348 -16.20 9.32 -12.16
C LEU A 348 -17.44 9.02 -13.01
N SER A 349 -17.62 7.75 -13.36
CA SER A 349 -18.91 7.23 -13.82
C SER A 349 -19.21 5.89 -13.19
N LYS A 350 -20.49 5.62 -12.96
CA LYS A 350 -20.96 4.33 -12.43
C LYS A 350 -21.30 3.39 -13.60
N GLY A 351 -20.67 2.22 -13.66
CA GLY A 351 -21.01 1.21 -14.67
C GLY A 351 -19.90 0.21 -14.96
N LYS A 352 -20.09 -0.55 -16.04
CA LYS A 352 -19.05 -1.39 -16.66
C LYS A 352 -18.82 -0.89 -18.09
N VAL A 353 -17.61 -1.01 -18.61
CA VAL A 353 -17.35 -0.72 -20.02
C VAL A 353 -17.76 -1.94 -20.84
N GLU A 354 -18.68 -1.76 -21.79
CA GLU A 354 -19.20 -2.83 -22.66
C GLU A 354 -18.64 -2.80 -24.07
N ALA A 355 -18.16 -1.64 -24.51
CA ALA A 355 -17.50 -1.49 -25.80
C ALA A 355 -16.56 -0.27 -25.79
N LEU A 356 -15.56 -0.31 -26.64
CA LEU A 356 -14.69 0.81 -26.99
C LEU A 356 -14.76 1.02 -28.50
N ASP A 357 -15.41 2.10 -28.93
CA ASP A 357 -15.57 2.47 -30.33
C ASP A 357 -14.73 3.71 -30.62
N GLY A 358 -13.63 3.53 -31.37
CA GLY A 358 -12.63 4.57 -31.57
C GLY A 358 -12.04 5.04 -30.23
N ASN A 359 -12.27 6.31 -29.89
CA ASN A 359 -11.88 6.94 -28.64
C ASN A 359 -13.06 7.14 -27.67
N THR A 360 -14.11 6.33 -27.80
CA THR A 360 -15.32 6.43 -26.98
C THR A 360 -15.68 5.12 -26.30
N ALA A 361 -15.79 5.12 -24.99
CA ALA A 361 -16.26 3.96 -24.22
C ALA A 361 -17.78 4.01 -24.00
N VAL A 362 -18.45 2.88 -24.19
CA VAL A 362 -19.88 2.70 -23.91
C VAL A 362 -20.04 2.01 -22.57
N LEU A 363 -20.85 2.59 -21.69
CA LEU A 363 -21.12 2.04 -20.36
C LEU A 363 -22.41 1.20 -20.35
N SER A 364 -22.40 0.17 -19.51
CA SER A 364 -23.52 -0.74 -19.33
C SER A 364 -24.80 -0.07 -18.85
N ASN A 365 -25.94 -0.70 -19.16
CA ASN A 365 -27.29 -0.32 -18.69
C ASN A 365 -27.70 1.13 -19.03
N GLY A 366 -27.22 1.66 -20.16
CA GLY A 366 -27.53 3.03 -20.57
C GLY A 366 -26.89 4.10 -19.69
N ALA A 367 -25.84 3.76 -18.92
CA ALA A 367 -25.12 4.69 -18.04
C ALA A 367 -24.31 5.77 -18.79
N GLY A 368 -24.37 5.77 -20.12
CA GLY A 368 -23.85 6.83 -20.98
C GLY A 368 -22.62 6.41 -21.78
N ARG A 369 -21.96 7.41 -22.36
CA ARG A 369 -20.73 7.28 -23.14
C ARG A 369 -19.65 8.15 -22.52
N ILE A 370 -18.40 7.74 -22.67
CA ILE A 370 -17.22 8.52 -22.29
C ILE A 370 -16.42 8.75 -23.56
N ASP A 371 -16.56 9.95 -24.13
CA ASP A 371 -15.81 10.36 -25.33
C ASP A 371 -14.44 10.93 -24.96
N ASP A 372 -13.61 11.17 -25.98
CA ASP A 372 -12.31 11.86 -25.88
C ASP A 372 -11.23 11.07 -25.12
N ILE A 373 -11.25 9.74 -25.26
CA ILE A 373 -10.28 8.86 -24.60
C ILE A 373 -8.93 8.90 -25.33
N ALA A 374 -7.87 9.20 -24.59
CA ALA A 374 -6.48 9.16 -25.06
C ALA A 374 -5.88 7.74 -24.95
N ALA A 375 -6.16 7.06 -23.84
CA ALA A 375 -5.69 5.71 -23.52
C ALA A 375 -6.60 5.06 -22.47
N VAL A 376 -6.53 3.73 -22.36
CA VAL A 376 -7.28 2.94 -21.38
C VAL A 376 -6.30 2.16 -20.50
N VAL A 377 -6.49 2.24 -19.19
CA VAL A 377 -5.78 1.45 -18.18
C VAL A 377 -6.76 0.48 -17.51
N VAL A 378 -6.54 -0.81 -17.71
CA VAL A 378 -7.44 -1.88 -17.30
C VAL A 378 -6.99 -2.49 -15.98
N ALA A 379 -7.79 -2.31 -14.92
CA ALA A 379 -7.53 -2.75 -13.56
C ALA A 379 -8.58 -3.78 -13.08
N THR A 380 -8.94 -4.73 -13.93
CA THR A 380 -10.01 -5.72 -13.71
C THR A 380 -9.54 -7.04 -13.09
N GLY A 381 -8.37 -7.06 -12.46
CA GLY A 381 -7.84 -8.22 -11.75
C GLY A 381 -7.01 -9.15 -12.61
N PHE A 382 -6.74 -10.35 -12.09
CA PHE A 382 -5.86 -11.35 -12.67
C PHE A 382 -6.52 -12.73 -12.67
N ASP A 383 -6.28 -13.48 -13.74
CA ASP A 383 -6.58 -14.89 -13.85
C ASP A 383 -5.44 -15.70 -13.20
N PRO A 384 -5.71 -16.48 -12.15
CA PRO A 384 -4.72 -17.31 -11.48
C PRO A 384 -4.41 -18.61 -12.23
N SER A 385 -5.19 -18.98 -13.25
CA SER A 385 -5.05 -20.26 -13.98
C SER A 385 -3.62 -20.50 -14.50
N PRO A 386 -2.94 -19.52 -15.13
CA PRO A 386 -1.57 -19.72 -15.62
C PRO A 386 -0.53 -20.06 -14.55
N CYS A 387 -0.84 -19.78 -13.27
CA CYS A 387 0.01 -20.15 -12.15
C CYS A 387 -0.14 -21.63 -11.73
N LEU A 388 -1.03 -22.38 -12.41
CA LEU A 388 -1.36 -23.79 -12.16
C LEU A 388 -1.28 -24.67 -13.42
N ASP A 389 -1.04 -24.09 -14.61
CA ASP A 389 -1.07 -24.79 -15.91
C ASP A 389 -0.04 -25.92 -16.05
N PHE A 390 0.93 -26.01 -15.13
CA PHE A 390 1.86 -27.14 -15.07
C PHE A 390 1.24 -28.40 -14.46
N PHE A 391 0.05 -28.34 -13.87
CA PHE A 391 -0.65 -29.52 -13.39
C PHE A 391 -1.47 -30.19 -14.51
N PRO A 392 -1.46 -31.53 -14.58
CA PRO A 392 -2.37 -32.25 -15.44
C PRO A 392 -3.82 -32.11 -14.95
N LYS A 393 -4.77 -32.29 -15.87
CA LYS A 393 -6.21 -32.10 -15.60
C LYS A 393 -6.71 -32.93 -14.41
N ASP A 394 -6.28 -34.17 -14.27
CA ASP A 394 -6.72 -35.05 -13.17
C ASP A 394 -6.32 -34.52 -11.79
N ILE A 395 -5.18 -33.81 -11.71
CA ILE A 395 -4.75 -33.13 -10.48
C ILE A 395 -5.57 -31.87 -10.25
N LEU A 396 -5.81 -31.06 -11.28
CA LEU A 396 -6.69 -29.89 -11.18
C LEU A 396 -8.10 -30.27 -10.72
N ASP A 397 -8.66 -31.37 -11.22
CA ASP A 397 -9.98 -31.90 -10.82
C ASP A 397 -9.98 -32.31 -9.33
N LYS A 398 -8.91 -32.96 -8.84
CA LYS A 398 -8.73 -33.30 -7.42
C LYS A 398 -8.62 -32.06 -6.53
N LEU A 399 -8.00 -31.00 -7.01
CA LEU A 399 -7.91 -29.71 -6.32
C LEU A 399 -9.19 -28.86 -6.45
N ARG A 400 -10.23 -29.41 -7.10
CA ARG A 400 -11.50 -28.74 -7.39
C ARG A 400 -11.28 -27.40 -8.10
N PHE A 401 -10.30 -27.36 -9.00
CA PHE A 401 -9.95 -26.16 -9.74
C PHE A 401 -11.14 -25.63 -10.56
N SER A 402 -11.34 -24.32 -10.54
CA SER A 402 -12.39 -23.66 -11.31
C SER A 402 -11.88 -22.33 -11.88
N PRO A 403 -11.62 -22.26 -13.21
CA PRO A 403 -11.16 -21.01 -13.84
C PRO A 403 -12.26 -19.93 -13.86
N LYS A 404 -13.53 -20.30 -13.64
CA LYS A 404 -14.66 -19.36 -13.51
C LYS A 404 -14.58 -18.54 -12.22
N HIS A 405 -14.07 -19.12 -11.14
CA HIS A 405 -14.07 -18.50 -9.80
C HIS A 405 -12.70 -17.94 -9.49
N THR A 406 -12.35 -16.83 -10.15
CA THR A 406 -11.02 -16.24 -10.04
C THR A 406 -10.59 -15.98 -8.61
N GLU A 407 -11.50 -15.55 -7.73
CA GLU A 407 -11.30 -15.25 -6.31
C GLU A 407 -11.00 -16.47 -5.45
N LEU A 408 -11.50 -17.64 -5.86
CA LEU A 408 -11.41 -18.92 -5.15
C LEU A 408 -11.17 -20.07 -6.15
N PRO A 409 -10.01 -20.05 -6.86
CA PRO A 409 -9.77 -20.92 -7.99
C PRO A 409 -9.59 -22.37 -7.57
N LEU A 410 -9.08 -22.62 -6.35
CA LEU A 410 -8.87 -23.95 -5.77
C LEU A 410 -9.69 -24.07 -4.48
N ALA A 411 -10.12 -25.29 -4.14
CA ALA A 411 -10.65 -25.60 -2.82
C ALA A 411 -9.67 -26.53 -2.10
N LEU A 412 -8.95 -25.97 -1.13
CA LEU A 412 -7.84 -26.62 -0.44
C LEU A 412 -8.13 -26.73 1.06
N SER A 413 -7.55 -27.75 1.68
CA SER A 413 -7.64 -28.00 3.11
C SER A 413 -6.76 -27.02 3.90
N PHE A 414 -7.19 -26.76 5.12
CA PHE A 414 -6.54 -25.95 6.14
C PHE A 414 -6.06 -24.60 5.60
N HIS A 415 -7.03 -23.71 5.34
CA HIS A 415 -6.81 -22.33 4.89
C HIS A 415 -5.89 -22.21 3.67
N GLY A 416 -6.12 -23.04 2.65
CA GLY A 416 -5.38 -22.91 1.39
C GLY A 416 -4.02 -23.60 1.36
N THR A 417 -3.73 -24.55 2.28
CA THR A 417 -2.36 -25.04 2.50
C THR A 417 -2.11 -26.43 1.91
N THR A 418 -3.09 -27.34 1.98
CA THR A 418 -2.89 -28.76 1.60
C THR A 418 -4.08 -29.31 0.80
N SER A 419 -3.97 -30.56 0.34
CA SER A 419 -5.06 -31.32 -0.26
C SER A 419 -5.12 -32.72 0.33
N HIS A 420 -6.32 -33.20 0.68
CA HIS A 420 -6.54 -34.60 1.07
C HIS A 420 -6.39 -35.55 -0.12
N ASP A 421 -6.77 -35.11 -1.32
CA ASP A 421 -6.85 -35.94 -2.53
C ASP A 421 -5.48 -36.07 -3.24
N VAL A 422 -4.51 -35.20 -2.91
CA VAL A 422 -3.20 -35.13 -3.58
C VAL A 422 -2.06 -35.18 -2.57
N HIS A 423 -1.52 -36.38 -2.34
CA HIS A 423 -0.46 -36.60 -1.36
C HIS A 423 0.85 -35.92 -1.74
N GLY A 424 1.49 -35.27 -0.76
CA GLY A 424 2.81 -34.64 -0.92
C GLY A 424 2.80 -33.33 -1.71
N LEU A 425 1.61 -32.73 -1.89
CA LEU A 425 1.43 -31.39 -2.44
C LEU A 425 1.11 -30.40 -1.32
N GLY A 426 1.78 -29.26 -1.33
CA GLY A 426 1.50 -28.12 -0.46
C GLY A 426 1.37 -26.82 -1.25
N PHE A 427 0.69 -25.84 -0.66
CA PHE A 427 0.50 -24.51 -1.21
C PHE A 427 0.96 -23.47 -0.18
N VAL A 428 1.70 -22.46 -0.65
CA VAL A 428 2.18 -21.36 0.18
C VAL A 428 1.93 -20.04 -0.56
N GLY A 429 1.06 -19.20 -0.01
CA GLY A 429 0.71 -17.89 -0.57
C GLY A 429 -0.10 -17.91 -1.87
N PHE A 430 -0.79 -19.01 -2.18
CA PHE A 430 -1.69 -19.11 -3.34
C PHE A 430 -3.12 -18.69 -3.00
N TYR A 431 -3.32 -17.40 -2.75
CA TYR A 431 -4.64 -16.83 -2.46
C TYR A 431 -4.64 -15.30 -2.67
N ARG A 432 -5.85 -14.73 -2.73
CA ARG A 432 -6.05 -13.29 -2.87
C ARG A 432 -5.72 -12.58 -1.53
N SER A 433 -4.77 -11.65 -1.54
CA SER A 433 -4.26 -10.89 -0.37
C SER A 433 -3.24 -11.64 0.51
N ALA A 434 -2.13 -12.09 -0.09
CA ALA A 434 -1.10 -12.86 0.61
C ALA A 434 -0.45 -12.08 1.78
N TYR A 435 -0.81 -12.44 3.02
CA TYR A 435 -0.24 -11.87 4.25
C TYR A 435 1.06 -12.57 4.61
N TRP A 436 2.15 -11.83 4.81
CA TRP A 436 3.50 -12.41 5.05
C TRP A 436 3.54 -13.37 6.24
N GLY A 437 2.87 -13.02 7.35
CA GLY A 437 2.73 -13.92 8.49
C GLY A 437 2.02 -15.22 8.14
N VAL A 438 0.92 -15.16 7.39
CA VAL A 438 0.15 -16.35 6.98
C VAL A 438 0.95 -17.21 6.00
N ILE A 439 1.67 -16.60 5.06
CA ILE A 439 2.59 -17.31 4.14
C ILE A 439 3.64 -18.10 4.95
N GLN A 440 4.26 -17.47 5.95
CA GLN A 440 5.22 -18.14 6.84
C GLN A 440 4.58 -19.27 7.66
N MET A 441 3.35 -19.06 8.13
CA MET A 441 2.60 -20.08 8.86
C MET A 441 2.23 -21.29 7.99
N GLN A 442 1.84 -21.08 6.73
CA GLN A 442 1.61 -22.16 5.77
C GLN A 442 2.88 -23.00 5.57
N ALA A 443 4.04 -22.35 5.42
CA ALA A 443 5.32 -23.05 5.32
C ALA A 443 5.64 -23.89 6.58
N ARG A 444 5.44 -23.33 7.78
CA ARG A 444 5.63 -24.06 9.05
C ARG A 444 4.68 -25.24 9.19
N PHE A 445 3.42 -25.05 8.79
CA PHE A 445 2.41 -26.10 8.80
C PHE A 445 2.81 -27.28 7.91
N LEU A 446 3.31 -27.02 6.71
CA LEU A 446 3.82 -28.07 5.81
C LEU A 446 5.02 -28.81 6.40
N VAL A 447 5.95 -28.11 7.05
CA VAL A 447 7.11 -28.74 7.72
C VAL A 447 6.65 -29.70 8.82
N GLU A 448 5.75 -29.26 9.70
CA GLU A 448 5.21 -30.10 10.77
C GLU A 448 4.48 -31.33 10.19
N LEU A 449 3.64 -31.12 9.18
CA LEU A 449 2.88 -32.17 8.52
C LEU A 449 3.77 -33.24 7.88
N TRP A 450 4.85 -32.82 7.21
CA TRP A 450 5.70 -33.73 6.44
C TRP A 450 6.82 -34.39 7.25
N THR A 451 7.20 -33.82 8.39
CA THR A 451 8.22 -34.40 9.28
C THR A 451 7.64 -35.37 10.30
N LYS A 452 6.42 -35.11 10.81
CA LYS A 452 5.81 -35.88 11.91
C LYS A 452 4.61 -36.71 11.46
N THR A 453 4.64 -37.27 10.26
CA THR A 453 3.51 -37.99 9.62
C THR A 453 2.88 -39.11 10.48
N MET A 454 3.59 -39.68 11.45
CA MET A 454 3.09 -40.73 12.36
C MET A 454 2.76 -40.25 13.78
N LEU A 455 3.14 -39.01 14.15
CA LEU A 455 3.05 -38.45 15.50
C LEU A 455 2.74 -36.93 15.45
N LEU A 456 1.74 -36.53 14.67
CA LEU A 456 1.30 -35.13 14.65
C LEU A 456 0.88 -34.68 16.07
N PRO A 457 1.22 -33.45 16.49
CA PRO A 457 0.76 -32.91 17.77
C PRO A 457 -0.76 -32.91 17.88
N GLN A 458 -1.26 -33.05 19.11
CA GLN A 458 -2.71 -33.08 19.37
C GLN A 458 -3.46 -31.85 18.81
N PRO A 459 -2.96 -30.60 18.96
CA PRO A 459 -3.64 -29.43 18.39
C PRO A 459 -3.77 -29.51 16.87
N MET A 460 -2.70 -29.87 16.16
CA MET A 460 -2.73 -30.02 14.71
C MET A 460 -3.70 -31.12 14.25
N ARG A 461 -3.73 -32.27 14.95
CA ARG A 461 -4.71 -33.33 14.67
C ARG A 461 -6.14 -32.87 14.85
N SER A 462 -6.41 -32.13 15.92
CA SER A 462 -7.73 -31.54 16.19
C SER A 462 -8.12 -30.60 15.06
N ALA A 463 -7.24 -29.64 14.73
CA ALA A 463 -7.47 -28.67 13.67
C ALA A 463 -7.76 -29.31 12.31
N LEU A 464 -6.99 -30.35 11.94
CA LEU A 464 -7.22 -31.12 10.71
C LEU A 464 -8.54 -31.92 10.73
N SER A 465 -8.99 -32.38 11.90
CA SER A 465 -10.22 -33.17 12.02
C SER A 465 -11.50 -32.31 11.95
N THR A 466 -11.38 -31.02 12.28
CA THR A 466 -12.49 -30.05 12.26
C THR A 466 -12.39 -29.08 11.09
N ASP A 467 -11.39 -29.23 10.21
CA ASP A 467 -11.20 -28.35 9.06
C ASP A 467 -12.37 -28.45 8.07
N ASP A 468 -12.99 -27.32 7.77
CA ASP A 468 -14.07 -27.17 6.81
C ASP A 468 -13.67 -26.33 5.58
N SER A 469 -12.38 -25.99 5.44
CA SER A 469 -11.88 -25.03 4.44
C SER A 469 -12.31 -25.35 3.00
N VAL A 470 -12.31 -26.64 2.62
CA VAL A 470 -12.74 -27.09 1.28
C VAL A 470 -14.23 -26.82 1.09
N GLN A 471 -15.08 -27.25 2.04
CA GLN A 471 -16.52 -27.07 1.95
C GLN A 471 -16.87 -25.58 1.95
N ARG A 472 -16.32 -24.80 2.87
CA ARG A 472 -16.51 -23.35 2.94
C ARG A 472 -16.12 -22.66 1.63
N THR A 473 -15.01 -23.05 1.01
CA THR A 473 -14.59 -22.50 -0.29
C THR A 473 -15.60 -22.81 -1.40
N LEU A 474 -16.12 -24.04 -1.43
CA LEU A 474 -17.11 -24.46 -2.43
C LEU A 474 -18.45 -23.75 -2.24
N GLU A 475 -18.89 -23.53 -0.99
CA GLU A 475 -20.13 -22.79 -0.67
C GLU A 475 -20.03 -21.30 -1.02
N LEU A 476 -18.84 -20.72 -0.95
CA LEU A 476 -18.58 -19.33 -1.31
C LEU A 476 -18.51 -19.10 -2.83
N ARG A 477 -18.36 -20.15 -3.63
CA ARG A 477 -18.43 -20.02 -5.10
C ARG A 477 -19.85 -19.63 -5.50
N ASP A 478 -19.96 -18.64 -6.37
CA ASP A 478 -21.23 -18.03 -6.80
C ASP A 478 -22.03 -17.31 -5.68
N ASP A 479 -21.46 -17.11 -4.48
CA ASP A 479 -22.08 -16.30 -3.44
C ASP A 479 -22.14 -14.82 -3.86
N PRO A 480 -23.34 -14.20 -3.99
CA PRO A 480 -23.46 -12.81 -4.38
C PRO A 480 -22.93 -11.83 -3.33
N ARG A 481 -22.70 -12.30 -2.10
CA ARG A 481 -22.23 -11.51 -0.95
C ARG A 481 -20.81 -11.88 -0.52
N LEU A 482 -20.05 -12.49 -1.43
CA LEU A 482 -18.64 -12.79 -1.24
C LEU A 482 -17.85 -11.52 -0.88
N SER A 483 -17.04 -11.63 0.17
CA SER A 483 -16.17 -10.55 0.61
C SER A 483 -15.03 -10.31 -0.39
N GLN A 484 -14.43 -9.11 -0.34
CA GLN A 484 -13.30 -8.76 -1.19
C GLN A 484 -12.09 -9.72 -1.00
N PHE A 485 -11.92 -10.28 0.20
CA PHE A 485 -10.83 -11.17 0.59
C PHE A 485 -11.38 -12.45 1.23
N PRO A 486 -11.86 -13.43 0.44
CA PRO A 486 -12.75 -14.47 0.95
C PRO A 486 -12.12 -15.55 1.83
N MET A 487 -10.80 -15.72 1.80
CA MET A 487 -10.11 -16.77 2.56
C MET A 487 -10.29 -16.57 4.08
N GLY A 488 -10.13 -15.34 4.57
CA GLY A 488 -10.12 -15.01 6.00
C GLY A 488 -9.42 -13.68 6.25
N ASP A 489 -9.70 -13.03 7.39
CA ASP A 489 -8.90 -11.88 7.83
C ASP A 489 -7.61 -12.30 8.53
N TYR A 490 -6.59 -11.44 8.43
CA TYR A 490 -5.24 -11.73 8.92
C TYR A 490 -5.18 -12.17 10.39
N PRO A 491 -5.78 -11.47 11.37
CA PRO A 491 -5.70 -11.88 12.77
C PRO A 491 -6.27 -13.27 13.04
N TRP A 492 -7.42 -13.59 12.44
CA TRP A 492 -8.05 -14.90 12.60
C TRP A 492 -7.18 -16.01 11.98
N LEU A 493 -6.70 -15.82 10.75
CA LEU A 493 -5.81 -16.80 10.11
C LEU A 493 -4.55 -17.07 10.95
N MET A 494 -3.93 -16.02 11.48
CA MET A 494 -2.75 -16.18 12.35
C MET A 494 -3.08 -16.95 13.63
N GLN A 495 -4.26 -16.79 14.21
CA GLN A 495 -4.72 -17.57 15.37
C GLN A 495 -4.87 -19.05 15.00
N GLU A 496 -5.60 -19.38 13.94
CA GLU A 496 -5.85 -20.77 13.52
C GLU A 496 -4.54 -21.54 13.27
N PHE A 497 -3.60 -20.92 12.53
CA PHE A 497 -2.30 -21.54 12.29
C PHE A 497 -1.47 -21.67 13.56
N ALA A 498 -1.46 -20.65 14.42
CA ALA A 498 -0.70 -20.67 15.65
C ALA A 498 -1.20 -21.76 16.61
N GLU A 499 -2.52 -21.90 16.76
CA GLU A 499 -3.15 -22.96 17.55
C GLU A 499 -2.80 -24.34 17.00
N ALA A 500 -2.95 -24.56 15.69
CA ALA A 500 -2.59 -25.83 15.06
C ALA A 500 -1.10 -26.18 15.24
N LEU A 501 -0.22 -25.18 15.18
CA LEU A 501 1.23 -25.34 15.33
C LEU A 501 1.71 -25.31 16.79
N SER A 502 0.82 -25.09 17.75
CA SER A 502 1.18 -24.89 19.17
C SER A 502 2.19 -23.75 19.36
N ILE A 503 2.06 -22.69 18.57
CA ILE A 503 2.86 -21.47 18.67
C ILE A 503 2.09 -20.47 19.53
N GLU A 504 2.62 -20.15 20.70
CA GLU A 504 2.05 -19.09 21.53
C GLU A 504 2.56 -17.72 21.05
N PRO A 505 1.68 -16.77 20.70
CA PRO A 505 2.13 -15.45 20.29
C PRO A 505 2.77 -14.71 21.47
N ALA A 506 3.96 -14.16 21.26
CA ALA A 506 4.64 -13.31 22.22
C ALA A 506 3.75 -12.15 22.65
N THR A 507 3.67 -11.90 23.96
CA THR A 507 2.98 -10.75 24.52
C THR A 507 4.02 -9.65 24.77
N PRO A 508 3.99 -8.54 24.03
CA PRO A 508 4.93 -7.44 24.25
C PRO A 508 4.63 -6.72 25.57
N SER A 509 5.62 -5.99 26.07
CA SER A 509 5.38 -5.00 27.13
C SER A 509 4.71 -3.78 26.54
N PHE A 510 3.59 -3.36 27.12
CA PHE A 510 2.90 -2.11 26.77
C PHE A 510 3.26 -0.95 27.71
N ALA A 511 4.34 -1.08 28.48
CA ALA A 511 4.81 0.00 29.35
C ALA A 511 5.07 1.28 28.51
N GLY A 512 4.42 2.38 28.88
CA GLY A 512 4.53 3.66 28.16
C GLY A 512 3.59 3.82 26.96
N VAL A 513 2.85 2.79 26.55
CA VAL A 513 1.83 2.90 25.49
C VAL A 513 0.57 3.56 26.06
N PRO A 514 0.12 4.72 25.53
CA PRO A 514 -1.13 5.33 25.95
C PRO A 514 -2.34 4.43 25.68
N LEU A 515 -3.35 4.51 26.56
CA LEU A 515 -4.61 3.81 26.36
C LEU A 515 -5.48 4.57 25.37
N LEU A 516 -6.08 3.84 24.43
CA LEU A 516 -6.98 4.44 23.44
C LEU A 516 -8.31 4.85 24.10
N PRO A 517 -8.87 6.01 23.73
CA PRO A 517 -10.01 6.59 24.44
C PRO A 517 -11.29 5.75 24.31
N HIS A 518 -11.48 5.02 23.20
CA HIS A 518 -12.72 4.30 22.89
C HIS A 518 -12.88 2.97 23.63
N ASN A 519 -11.80 2.30 24.02
CA ASN A 519 -11.84 1.00 24.69
C ASN A 519 -11.00 0.93 25.97
N LYS A 520 -10.23 1.98 26.30
CA LYS A 520 -9.33 2.03 27.45
C LYS A 520 -8.30 0.90 27.47
N GLN A 521 -7.87 0.45 26.28
CA GLN A 521 -6.85 -0.56 26.08
C GLN A 521 -5.69 0.02 25.27
N PRO A 522 -4.46 -0.52 25.40
CA PRO A 522 -3.35 -0.13 24.53
C PRO A 522 -3.62 -0.55 23.08
N LEU A 523 -2.92 0.05 22.13
CA LEU A 523 -2.89 -0.42 20.75
C LEU A 523 -2.03 -1.71 20.69
N ASP A 524 -2.69 -2.87 20.61
CA ASP A 524 -2.05 -4.19 20.55
C ASP A 524 -1.98 -4.68 19.10
N MET A 525 -1.01 -4.16 18.34
CA MET A 525 -0.82 -4.54 16.94
C MET A 525 -0.35 -6.00 16.82
N LEU A 526 -1.01 -6.77 15.95
CA LEU A 526 -0.56 -8.10 15.59
C LEU A 526 0.42 -8.06 14.42
N THR A 527 1.63 -8.57 14.62
CA THR A 527 2.69 -8.64 13.60
C THR A 527 3.25 -10.07 13.49
N PRO A 528 3.85 -10.45 12.33
CA PRO A 528 4.49 -11.75 12.18
C PRO A 528 5.55 -12.06 13.24
N ALA A 529 6.26 -11.04 13.73
CA ALA A 529 7.33 -11.18 14.72
C ALA A 529 6.86 -11.76 16.05
N ARG A 530 5.57 -11.64 16.38
CA ARG A 530 5.01 -12.21 17.61
C ARG A 530 4.97 -13.73 17.59
N TYR A 531 5.07 -14.35 16.43
CA TYR A 531 4.91 -15.79 16.28
C TYR A 531 6.27 -16.45 16.04
N THR A 532 7.13 -16.46 17.05
CA THR A 532 8.38 -17.24 17.00
C THR A 532 8.09 -18.71 17.26
N SER A 533 8.75 -19.60 16.52
CA SER A 533 8.68 -21.04 16.74
C SER A 533 9.77 -21.49 17.73
N LEU A 534 9.54 -22.59 18.45
CA LEU A 534 10.56 -23.26 19.25
C LEU A 534 11.77 -23.71 18.40
N THR A 535 11.54 -23.95 17.11
CA THR A 535 12.56 -24.38 16.14
C THR A 535 13.32 -23.21 15.51
N ASP A 536 13.01 -21.96 15.87
CA ASP A 536 13.77 -20.80 15.39
C ASP A 536 15.12 -20.71 16.11
N SER A 537 16.16 -20.28 15.40
CA SER A 537 17.48 -20.04 15.99
C SER A 537 17.46 -18.84 16.94
N GLU A 538 18.47 -18.72 17.79
CA GLU A 538 18.57 -17.58 18.72
C GLU A 538 18.72 -16.25 17.97
N GLU A 539 19.40 -16.24 16.82
CA GLU A 539 19.50 -15.06 15.97
C GLU A 539 18.13 -14.68 15.38
N ALA A 540 17.32 -15.66 14.96
CA ALA A 540 15.96 -15.43 14.46
C ALA A 540 15.03 -14.88 15.57
N LYS A 541 15.12 -15.43 16.79
CA LYS A 541 14.40 -14.91 17.96
C LYS A 541 14.85 -13.50 18.33
N GLY A 542 16.14 -13.20 18.19
CA GLY A 542 16.70 -11.86 18.38
C GLY A 542 16.13 -10.82 17.41
N GLU A 543 16.03 -11.18 16.12
CA GLU A 543 15.40 -10.35 15.09
C GLU A 543 13.90 -10.14 15.37
N ALA A 544 13.18 -11.18 15.77
CA ALA A 544 11.78 -11.08 16.19
C ALA A 544 11.60 -10.11 17.36
N ALA A 545 12.44 -10.22 18.39
CA ALA A 545 12.40 -9.32 19.54
C ALA A 545 12.71 -7.86 19.17
N LYS A 546 13.61 -7.63 18.20
CA LYS A 546 13.89 -6.30 17.64
C LYS A 546 12.65 -5.73 16.92
N LEU A 547 11.99 -6.53 16.08
CA LEU A 547 10.77 -6.14 15.37
C LEU A 547 9.60 -5.82 16.32
N ILE A 548 9.44 -6.62 17.38
CA ILE A 548 8.42 -6.36 18.41
C ILE A 548 8.69 -5.02 19.10
N ARG A 549 9.94 -4.76 19.53
CA ARG A 549 10.31 -3.48 20.15
C ARG A 549 10.08 -2.30 19.21
N ASP A 550 10.53 -2.39 17.95
CA ASP A 550 10.32 -1.34 16.95
C ASP A 550 8.84 -1.01 16.73
N THR A 551 7.97 -2.02 16.77
CA THR A 551 6.51 -1.83 16.67
C THR A 551 5.95 -1.08 17.88
N ILE A 552 6.40 -1.41 19.10
CA ILE A 552 6.00 -0.70 20.32
C ILE A 552 6.54 0.73 20.34
N ASP A 553 7.81 0.92 19.99
CA ASP A 553 8.44 2.25 19.94
C ASP A 553 7.75 3.16 18.92
N THR A 554 7.40 2.61 17.75
CA THR A 554 6.62 3.33 16.72
C THR A 554 5.21 3.67 17.22
N THR A 555 4.56 2.75 17.94
CA THR A 555 3.25 2.99 18.57
C THR A 555 3.33 4.15 19.58
N ILE A 556 4.28 4.10 20.51
CA ILE A 556 4.47 5.16 21.53
C ILE A 556 4.75 6.49 20.84
N THR A 557 5.69 6.51 19.90
CA THR A 557 6.10 7.73 19.20
C THR A 557 4.94 8.34 18.41
N GLY A 558 4.19 7.54 17.64
CA GLY A 558 3.04 8.04 16.86
C GLY A 558 1.86 8.49 17.72
N LEU A 559 1.69 7.91 18.92
CA LEU A 559 0.60 8.32 19.83
C LEU A 559 0.97 9.53 20.69
N THR A 560 2.23 9.72 21.05
CA THR A 560 2.66 10.71 22.05
C THR A 560 3.43 11.90 21.50
N SER A 561 3.87 11.85 20.24
CA SER A 561 4.62 12.92 19.58
C SER A 561 3.95 13.36 18.28
N PRO A 562 4.41 14.45 17.66
CA PRO A 562 3.92 14.88 16.34
C PRO A 562 4.36 13.98 15.16
N ARG A 563 4.96 12.81 15.41
CA ARG A 563 5.36 11.88 14.36
C ARG A 563 4.16 11.49 13.50
N PHE A 564 4.37 11.50 12.19
CA PHE A 564 3.43 11.30 11.09
C PHE A 564 2.39 12.41 10.87
N VAL A 565 2.39 13.46 11.69
CA VAL A 565 1.48 14.61 11.51
C VAL A 565 1.87 15.39 10.26
N ALA A 566 3.16 15.62 10.01
CA ALA A 566 3.65 16.28 8.81
C ALA A 566 3.21 15.54 7.53
N ARG A 567 3.31 14.21 7.52
CA ARG A 567 2.77 13.36 6.45
C ARG A 567 1.28 13.56 6.23
N ALA A 568 0.48 13.50 7.30
CA ALA A 568 -0.97 13.60 7.25
C ALA A 568 -1.44 14.99 6.77
N VAL A 569 -0.78 16.05 7.24
CA VAL A 569 -1.00 17.43 6.78
C VAL A 569 -0.66 17.54 5.30
N PHE A 570 0.55 17.13 4.89
CA PHE A 570 0.97 17.22 3.49
C PHE A 570 0.00 16.51 2.56
N ARG A 571 -0.42 15.28 2.87
CA ARG A 571 -1.43 14.55 2.10
C ARG A 571 -2.70 15.38 1.94
N SER A 572 -3.22 15.89 3.05
CA SER A 572 -4.54 16.53 3.09
C SER A 572 -4.57 17.92 2.44
N LEU A 573 -3.43 18.57 2.21
CA LEU A 573 -3.37 19.90 1.60
C LEU A 573 -3.80 19.93 0.13
N LEU A 574 -3.66 18.81 -0.60
CA LEU A 574 -3.90 18.71 -2.05
C LEU A 574 -5.22 19.35 -2.52
N GLY A 575 -5.15 20.23 -3.51
CA GLY A 575 -6.31 20.84 -4.17
C GLY A 575 -6.56 22.28 -3.73
N THR A 576 -7.80 22.73 -3.94
CA THR A 576 -8.20 24.14 -3.73
C THR A 576 -8.81 24.34 -2.34
N TRP A 577 -8.46 25.44 -1.71
CA TRP A 577 -8.99 25.93 -0.45
C TRP A 577 -9.55 27.33 -0.63
N LYS A 578 -10.64 27.64 0.06
CA LYS A 578 -11.07 29.02 0.29
C LYS A 578 -10.12 29.66 1.30
N LEU A 579 -9.55 30.81 0.94
CA LEU A 579 -8.61 31.57 1.77
C LEU A 579 -9.22 32.94 2.11
N GLU A 580 -9.42 33.15 3.42
CA GLU A 580 -9.74 34.47 3.98
C GLU A 580 -8.57 34.94 4.83
N ARG A 581 -8.12 36.19 4.65
CA ARG A 581 -6.93 36.67 5.35
C ARG A 581 -7.02 38.14 5.74
N ASP A 582 -6.89 38.42 7.02
CA ASP A 582 -6.81 39.77 7.56
C ASP A 582 -5.34 40.21 7.67
N LEU A 583 -5.07 41.47 7.31
CA LEU A 583 -3.80 42.14 7.52
C LEU A 583 -4.03 43.37 8.39
N VAL A 584 -3.38 43.40 9.55
CA VAL A 584 -3.43 44.52 10.49
C VAL A 584 -2.02 45.11 10.59
N SER A 585 -1.84 46.30 10.01
CA SER A 585 -0.60 47.05 10.11
C SER A 585 -0.62 48.01 11.30
N ARG A 586 0.49 48.09 12.04
CA ARG A 586 0.72 49.12 13.08
C ARG A 586 1.42 50.37 12.52
N LEU A 587 1.90 50.31 11.28
CA LEU A 587 2.51 51.44 10.60
C LEU A 587 1.47 52.20 9.77
N PRO A 588 1.35 53.54 9.92
CA PRO A 588 0.40 54.36 9.16
C PRO A 588 0.63 54.32 7.64
N SER A 589 1.84 53.97 7.20
CA SER A 589 2.24 53.91 5.78
C SER A 589 1.82 52.62 5.07
N HIS A 590 1.35 51.60 5.80
CA HIS A 590 0.92 50.33 5.23
C HIS A 590 -0.56 50.11 5.57
N PRO A 591 -1.44 49.96 4.56
CA PRO A 591 -2.86 49.84 4.82
C PRO A 591 -3.20 48.46 5.41
N SER A 592 -4.00 48.46 6.47
CA SER A 592 -4.75 47.28 6.91
C SER A 592 -5.84 46.93 5.89
N GLY A 593 -6.27 45.68 5.89
CA GLY A 593 -7.31 45.21 4.98
C GLY A 593 -7.54 43.72 5.02
N HIS A 594 -8.37 43.25 4.09
CA HIS A 594 -8.84 41.87 4.01
C HIS A 594 -8.62 41.30 2.61
N PHE A 595 -8.02 40.12 2.54
CA PHE A 595 -7.93 39.30 1.34
C PHE A 595 -8.99 38.22 1.36
N SER A 596 -9.71 38.08 0.24
CA SER A 596 -10.62 36.96 0.00
C SER A 596 -10.30 36.32 -1.35
N GLY A 597 -10.13 35.00 -1.36
CA GLY A 597 -9.78 34.28 -2.57
C GLY A 597 -9.59 32.79 -2.36
N THR A 598 -8.66 32.22 -3.14
CA THR A 598 -8.34 30.79 -3.12
C THR A 598 -6.86 30.55 -2.90
N ALA A 599 -6.55 29.39 -2.35
CA ALA A 599 -5.21 28.85 -2.25
C ALA A 599 -5.21 27.43 -2.83
N GLN A 600 -4.31 27.15 -3.76
CA GLN A 600 -4.21 25.87 -4.45
C GLN A 600 -2.89 25.18 -4.12
N PHE A 601 -2.96 23.91 -3.74
CA PHE A 601 -1.80 23.03 -3.55
C PHE A 601 -1.75 22.05 -4.72
N LEU A 602 -0.86 22.32 -5.68
CA LEU A 602 -0.72 21.58 -6.93
C LEU A 602 0.45 20.59 -6.84
N LEU A 603 0.13 19.30 -6.76
CA LEU A 603 1.11 18.24 -6.48
C LEU A 603 2.08 18.06 -7.66
N ARG A 604 3.37 17.92 -7.37
CA ARG A 604 4.40 17.58 -8.36
C ARG A 604 5.59 16.86 -7.73
N GLU A 605 6.43 16.27 -8.57
CA GLU A 605 7.70 15.71 -8.13
C GLU A 605 8.59 16.81 -7.54
N ARG A 606 9.34 16.46 -6.49
CA ARG A 606 10.26 17.38 -5.83
C ARG A 606 11.35 17.84 -6.80
N THR A 607 11.58 19.15 -6.81
CA THR A 607 12.65 19.78 -7.57
C THR A 607 13.92 19.94 -6.73
N SER A 608 15.09 20.06 -7.38
CA SER A 608 16.35 20.39 -6.71
C SER A 608 16.53 21.89 -6.45
N ASP A 609 15.65 22.73 -7.02
CA ASP A 609 15.68 24.18 -6.94
C ASP A 609 15.74 24.69 -5.48
N GLY A 610 16.57 25.70 -5.23
CA GLY A 610 16.76 26.36 -3.93
C GLY A 610 17.49 25.58 -2.84
N ILE A 611 17.70 24.27 -3.00
CA ILE A 611 18.38 23.43 -1.98
C ILE A 611 19.86 23.83 -1.82
N GLN A 612 20.53 24.23 -2.91
CA GLN A 612 21.94 24.62 -2.88
C GLN A 612 22.19 25.89 -2.06
N CYS A 613 21.26 26.86 -2.09
CA CYS A 613 21.34 28.10 -1.31
C CYS A 613 21.15 27.87 0.20
N ALA A 614 20.58 26.73 0.61
CA ALA A 614 20.45 26.36 2.02
C ALA A 614 21.75 25.78 2.62
N LYS A 615 22.76 25.45 1.81
CA LYS A 615 24.01 24.82 2.27
C LYS A 615 25.02 25.80 2.89
N ASP A 616 24.89 27.10 2.66
CA ASP A 616 25.86 28.11 3.11
C ASP A 616 25.57 28.69 4.52
N GLY A 617 24.75 28.03 5.34
CA GLY A 617 24.35 28.55 6.66
C GLY A 617 24.30 27.57 7.85
N THR A 618 24.43 26.26 7.65
CA THR A 618 24.37 25.25 8.74
C THR A 618 25.18 23.99 8.40
N PRO A 619 25.88 23.36 9.38
CA PRO A 619 26.77 22.24 9.09
C PRO A 619 26.00 20.94 8.78
N ALA A 620 26.35 20.33 7.64
CA ALA A 620 26.23 18.92 7.28
C ALA A 620 25.09 18.08 7.92
N SER A 621 23.91 18.05 7.28
CA SER A 621 22.95 16.93 7.47
C SER A 621 22.19 16.48 6.21
N LEU A 622 22.38 17.13 5.06
CA LEU A 622 21.90 16.61 3.77
C LEU A 622 23.05 15.88 3.08
N GLY A 623 23.21 14.59 3.41
CA GLY A 623 24.26 13.72 2.92
C GLY A 623 24.37 13.76 1.40
N SER A 624 25.59 14.04 0.94
CA SER A 624 26.06 13.76 -0.41
C SER A 624 26.34 12.27 -0.54
N SER A 625 25.40 11.54 -1.10
CA SER A 625 25.70 10.33 -1.85
C SER A 625 24.84 10.38 -3.10
N ASP A 626 25.47 10.30 -4.26
CA ASP A 626 24.86 10.22 -5.60
C ASP A 626 23.97 8.96 -5.79
N ASP A 627 23.43 8.38 -4.72
CA ASP A 627 22.65 7.13 -4.71
C ASP A 627 21.24 7.29 -4.08
N ASP A 628 20.89 8.47 -3.56
CA ASP A 628 19.60 8.72 -2.90
C ASP A 628 18.84 9.91 -3.51
N SER A 629 18.55 9.80 -4.81
CA SER A 629 17.50 10.56 -5.49
C SER A 629 16.14 10.20 -4.88
N ASP A 630 15.88 10.66 -3.66
CA ASP A 630 14.55 10.56 -3.07
C ASP A 630 13.64 11.56 -3.79
N GLN A 631 13.00 11.08 -4.85
CA GLN A 631 11.92 11.72 -5.59
C GLN A 631 10.68 11.84 -4.69
N GLY A 632 10.80 12.58 -3.59
CA GLY A 632 9.66 12.98 -2.78
C GLY A 632 8.71 13.86 -3.59
N MET A 633 7.58 14.22 -3.00
CA MET A 633 6.61 15.12 -3.64
C MET A 633 6.68 16.52 -3.02
N GLU A 634 6.32 17.53 -3.80
CA GLU A 634 6.13 18.90 -3.35
C GLU A 634 4.82 19.47 -3.91
N TYR A 635 4.37 20.59 -3.36
CA TYR A 635 3.30 21.38 -3.94
C TYR A 635 3.86 22.68 -4.52
N LEU A 636 3.45 23.00 -5.75
CA LEU A 636 3.38 24.39 -6.17
C LEU A 636 2.14 24.99 -5.52
N TYR A 637 2.36 25.92 -4.59
CA TYR A 637 1.30 26.62 -3.91
C TYR A 637 0.99 27.94 -4.64
N VAL A 638 -0.30 28.22 -4.89
CA VAL A 638 -0.75 29.41 -5.61
C VAL A 638 -1.93 30.06 -4.88
N GLU A 639 -1.80 31.34 -4.54
CA GLU A 639 -2.90 32.19 -4.08
C GLU A 639 -3.42 33.05 -5.23
N ASP A 640 -4.74 33.22 -5.30
CA ASP A 640 -5.37 34.19 -6.19
C ASP A 640 -6.66 34.72 -5.55
N GLY A 641 -6.80 36.04 -5.52
CA GLY A 641 -7.95 36.70 -4.91
C GLY A 641 -7.85 38.22 -4.93
N GLU A 642 -8.70 38.87 -4.16
CA GLU A 642 -8.76 40.33 -4.04
C GLU A 642 -8.37 40.75 -2.63
N PHE A 643 -7.45 41.71 -2.50
CA PHE A 643 -7.17 42.40 -1.25
C PHE A 643 -7.89 43.75 -1.26
N LYS A 644 -8.70 44.00 -0.24
CA LYS A 644 -9.41 45.27 -0.01
C LYS A 644 -8.83 45.95 1.22
N THR A 645 -8.34 47.17 1.05
CA THR A 645 -7.92 48.00 2.18
C THR A 645 -9.14 48.46 2.98
N ASP A 646 -8.94 48.78 4.26
CA ASP A 646 -10.01 49.36 5.09
C ASP A 646 -10.53 50.71 4.53
N GLY A 647 -9.71 51.38 3.71
CA GLY A 647 -10.08 52.60 2.97
C GLY A 647 -10.93 52.35 1.72
N GLY A 648 -11.30 51.09 1.42
CA GLY A 648 -12.18 50.72 0.31
C GLY A 648 -11.50 50.51 -1.05
N PHE A 649 -10.17 50.58 -1.13
CA PHE A 649 -9.43 50.28 -2.36
C PHE A 649 -9.18 48.78 -2.49
N GLY A 650 -9.64 48.16 -3.58
CA GLY A 650 -9.45 46.75 -3.90
C GLY A 650 -8.46 46.53 -5.04
N PHE A 651 -7.60 45.50 -4.93
CA PHE A 651 -6.75 45.06 -6.02
C PHE A 651 -6.56 43.53 -6.00
N ARG A 652 -6.34 42.93 -7.17
CA ARG A 652 -6.04 41.51 -7.29
C ARG A 652 -4.65 41.22 -6.72
N ALA A 653 -4.54 40.21 -5.88
CA ALA A 653 -3.29 39.76 -5.29
C ALA A 653 -3.07 38.26 -5.57
N THR A 654 -1.83 37.91 -5.90
CA THR A 654 -1.39 36.52 -6.10
C THR A 654 -0.05 36.31 -5.42
N ARG A 655 0.16 35.13 -4.85
CA ARG A 655 1.42 34.70 -4.24
C ARG A 655 1.70 33.25 -4.57
N ARG A 656 2.98 32.89 -4.61
CA ARG A 656 3.43 31.52 -4.87
C ARG A 656 4.52 31.10 -3.89
N TYR A 657 4.46 29.85 -3.48
CA TYR A 657 5.45 29.20 -2.61
C TYR A 657 5.64 27.75 -3.08
N VAL A 658 6.71 27.10 -2.65
CA VAL A 658 6.89 25.66 -2.82
C VAL A 658 6.85 24.99 -1.45
N TRP A 659 5.93 24.04 -1.26
CA TRP A 659 5.80 23.27 -0.02
C TRP A 659 6.39 21.88 -0.21
N ARG A 660 7.38 21.51 0.59
CA ARG A 660 8.07 20.22 0.47
C ARG A 660 7.85 19.36 1.71
N TYR A 661 7.65 18.07 1.48
CA TYR A 661 7.65 17.05 2.52
C TYR A 661 8.94 16.23 2.45
N ASP A 662 9.62 16.12 3.58
CA ASP A 662 10.74 15.19 3.79
C ASP A 662 10.22 13.97 4.54
N GLU A 663 10.08 12.85 3.84
CA GLU A 663 9.56 11.59 4.39
C GLU A 663 10.50 10.99 5.44
N ARG A 664 11.82 11.11 5.24
CA ARG A 664 12.82 10.52 6.14
C ARG A 664 12.76 11.18 7.51
N ASN A 665 12.72 12.50 7.53
CA ASN A 665 12.69 13.28 8.77
C ASN A 665 11.27 13.61 9.25
N ASP A 666 10.26 13.31 8.44
CA ASP A 666 8.86 13.67 8.65
C ASP A 666 8.68 15.18 8.93
N LYS A 667 9.18 15.99 8.00
CA LYS A 667 9.19 17.45 8.10
C LYS A 667 8.49 18.12 6.93
N LEU A 668 7.80 19.21 7.23
CA LEU A 668 7.26 20.14 6.23
C LEU A 668 8.13 21.39 6.15
N SER A 669 8.38 21.87 4.94
CA SER A 669 9.10 23.13 4.71
C SER A 669 8.43 23.96 3.62
N VAL A 670 8.52 25.27 3.77
CA VAL A 670 7.99 26.26 2.83
C VAL A 670 9.16 27.03 2.24
N TRP A 671 9.13 27.23 0.92
CA TRP A 671 10.19 27.87 0.17
C TRP A 671 9.61 29.03 -0.63
N PHE A 672 10.35 30.14 -0.72
CA PHE A 672 9.98 31.22 -1.61
C PHE A 672 10.05 30.75 -3.06
N ALA A 673 9.12 31.21 -3.90
CA ALA A 673 9.20 31.02 -5.34
C ALA A 673 10.08 32.11 -5.97
N LYS A 674 10.82 31.79 -7.04
CA LYS A 674 11.66 32.78 -7.72
C LYS A 674 10.80 33.89 -8.35
N PRO A 675 11.21 35.17 -8.27
CA PRO A 675 10.43 36.27 -8.85
C PRO A 675 10.28 36.18 -10.38
N ASP A 676 11.31 35.68 -11.07
CA ASP A 676 11.40 35.56 -12.53
C ASP A 676 10.86 34.23 -13.07
N ASP A 677 10.83 33.17 -12.25
CA ASP A 677 10.19 31.89 -12.55
C ASP A 677 9.46 31.36 -11.31
N GLN A 678 8.19 31.76 -11.16
CA GLN A 678 7.41 31.45 -9.97
C GLN A 678 7.01 29.97 -9.83
N LYS A 679 7.43 29.11 -10.76
CA LYS A 679 7.33 27.65 -10.58
C LYS A 679 8.55 27.08 -9.85
N ARG A 680 9.67 27.79 -9.74
CA ARG A 680 10.90 27.29 -9.09
C ARG A 680 11.03 27.80 -7.67
N ALA A 681 11.55 26.95 -6.79
CA ALA A 681 11.96 27.38 -5.45
C ALA A 681 13.22 28.25 -5.52
N ASP A 682 13.26 29.31 -4.73
CA ASP A 682 14.38 30.24 -4.61
C ASP A 682 15.27 29.86 -3.42
N TYR A 683 14.80 30.11 -2.20
CA TYR A 683 15.47 29.71 -0.96
C TYR A 683 14.44 29.34 0.11
N LEU A 684 14.92 28.68 1.16
CA LEU A 684 14.09 28.22 2.27
C LEU A 684 13.45 29.43 2.96
N PHE A 685 12.12 29.42 3.08
CA PHE A 685 11.42 30.37 3.93
C PHE A 685 11.50 29.86 5.37
N HIS A 686 10.84 28.75 5.68
CA HIS A 686 10.94 28.16 7.02
C HIS A 686 10.57 26.68 7.03
N GLU A 687 10.99 25.98 8.10
CA GLU A 687 10.49 24.64 8.44
C GLU A 687 9.30 24.77 9.39
N VAL A 688 8.29 23.91 9.22
CA VAL A 688 7.12 23.84 10.10
C VAL A 688 7.41 22.86 11.23
N GLU A 689 7.49 23.37 12.46
CA GLU A 689 7.75 22.59 13.67
C GLU A 689 6.45 22.34 14.44
N PHE A 690 5.94 21.12 14.40
CA PHE A 690 4.73 20.75 15.15
C PHE A 690 5.01 20.70 16.65
N GLU A 691 4.12 21.31 17.44
CA GLU A 691 4.25 21.39 18.88
C GLU A 691 3.70 20.13 19.56
N GLN A 692 4.41 19.65 20.58
CA GLN A 692 3.92 18.58 21.44
C GLN A 692 3.05 19.19 22.54
N SER A 693 1.85 18.62 22.78
CA SER A 693 0.99 19.05 23.89
C SER A 693 1.69 18.79 25.24
N GLU A 694 1.96 19.85 26.00
CA GLU A 694 2.68 19.79 27.30
C GLU A 694 1.95 18.98 28.39
N ARG A 695 0.65 18.69 28.23
CA ARG A 695 -0.18 18.04 29.27
C ARG A 695 -0.67 16.63 28.90
N GLY A 696 -0.17 16.03 27.83
CA GLY A 696 -0.56 14.68 27.41
C GLY A 696 -2.02 14.54 26.95
N GLY A 697 -2.79 15.64 26.90
CA GLY A 697 -4.13 15.70 26.32
C GLY A 697 -4.08 16.14 24.86
N ARG A 698 -5.07 15.72 24.07
CA ARG A 698 -5.26 16.21 22.69
C ARG A 698 -5.77 17.64 22.74
N ASP A 699 -5.21 18.53 21.92
CA ASP A 699 -5.73 19.88 21.76
C ASP A 699 -7.12 19.82 21.11
N ALA A 700 -8.06 20.61 21.64
CA ALA A 700 -9.42 20.69 21.13
C ALA A 700 -9.47 21.43 19.79
N ASP A 701 -8.50 22.31 19.52
CA ASP A 701 -8.52 23.22 18.38
C ASP A 701 -7.72 22.71 17.17
N GLY A 702 -6.86 21.70 17.34
CA GLY A 702 -6.04 21.13 16.26
C GLY A 702 -4.54 21.02 16.60
N TRP A 703 -3.74 20.58 15.63
CA TRP A 703 -2.28 20.54 15.75
C TRP A 703 -1.68 21.93 15.56
N LYS A 704 -1.10 22.46 16.63
CA LYS A 704 -0.30 23.69 16.59
C LYS A 704 1.07 23.40 16.01
N ALA A 705 1.57 24.35 15.22
CA ALA A 705 2.95 24.33 14.76
C ALA A 705 3.49 25.76 14.72
N LYS A 706 4.81 25.90 14.81
CA LYS A 706 5.49 27.19 14.75
C LYS A 706 6.57 27.17 13.68
N ALA A 707 6.97 28.36 13.26
CA ALA A 707 8.15 28.55 12.44
C ALA A 707 8.73 29.95 12.66
N GLY A 708 10.03 30.12 12.42
CA GLY A 708 10.70 31.41 12.50
C GLY A 708 11.60 31.63 11.30
N HIS A 709 11.61 32.85 10.75
CA HIS A 709 12.50 33.22 9.65
C HIS A 709 12.96 34.66 9.78
N LEU A 710 14.28 34.90 9.73
CA LEU A 710 14.85 36.23 9.62
C LEU A 710 15.07 36.54 8.13
N CYS A 711 14.33 37.50 7.60
CA CYS A 711 14.50 37.98 6.23
C CYS A 711 15.11 39.38 6.26
N ILE A 712 16.42 39.48 6.02
CA ILE A 712 17.19 40.73 6.10
C ILE A 712 17.10 41.31 7.52
N ASP A 713 16.27 42.34 7.73
CA ASP A 713 16.10 43.04 9.02
C ASP A 713 14.75 42.72 9.69
N ASP A 714 13.88 41.93 9.05
CA ASP A 714 12.53 41.63 9.54
C ASP A 714 12.47 40.18 10.06
N TYR A 715 12.03 40.01 11.31
CA TYR A 715 11.77 38.68 11.88
C TYR A 715 10.31 38.28 11.69
N TYR A 716 10.09 37.10 11.12
CA TYR A 716 8.78 36.48 10.93
C TYR A 716 8.60 35.41 11.99
N ASP A 717 7.66 35.64 12.91
CA ASP A 717 7.11 34.62 13.82
C ASP A 717 5.85 34.05 13.19
N VAL A 718 5.84 32.74 12.89
CA VAL A 718 4.75 32.08 12.18
C VAL A 718 4.12 31.04 13.07
N LYS A 719 2.78 31.06 13.16
CA LYS A 719 1.99 30.08 13.91
C LYS A 719 0.99 29.41 12.99
N TYR A 720 0.83 28.11 13.14
CA TYR A 720 -0.11 27.29 12.41
C TYR A 720 -1.07 26.61 13.38
N ASN A 721 -2.27 26.32 12.89
CA ASN A 721 -3.17 25.37 13.51
C ASN A 721 -3.81 24.50 12.43
N PHE A 722 -3.68 23.18 12.54
CA PHE A 722 -4.23 22.20 11.59
C PHE A 722 -5.29 21.34 12.27
N ALA A 723 -6.56 21.54 11.94
CA ALA A 723 -7.68 20.83 12.56
C ALA A 723 -8.15 19.66 11.69
N PHE A 724 -8.04 18.45 12.22
CA PHE A 724 -8.47 17.22 11.54
C PHE A 724 -9.89 16.81 11.92
N GLU A 725 -10.56 16.17 10.98
CA GLU A 725 -11.70 15.29 11.20
C GLU A 725 -11.29 13.88 10.76
N ALA A 726 -11.06 13.01 11.75
CA ALA A 726 -10.40 11.72 11.56
C ALA A 726 -9.08 11.83 10.76
N VAL A 727 -9.06 11.34 9.53
CA VAL A 727 -7.87 11.33 8.67
C VAL A 727 -7.76 12.54 7.76
N ASN A 728 -8.79 13.38 7.67
CA ASN A 728 -8.87 14.49 6.72
C ASN A 728 -8.68 15.82 7.42
N LEU A 729 -7.84 16.68 6.86
CA LEU A 729 -7.74 18.07 7.31
C LEU A 729 -9.02 18.81 6.95
N ARG A 730 -9.75 19.28 7.97
CA ARG A 730 -11.03 19.99 7.83
C ARG A 730 -10.79 21.46 7.51
N ASP A 731 -9.95 22.10 8.31
CA ASP A 731 -9.53 23.49 8.15
C ASP A 731 -8.14 23.70 8.77
N TRP A 732 -7.50 24.81 8.40
CA TRP A 732 -6.26 25.22 9.04
C TRP A 732 -6.10 26.73 8.98
N SER A 733 -5.23 27.26 9.83
CA SER A 733 -4.91 28.69 9.87
C SER A 733 -3.42 28.93 9.95
N ILE A 734 -3.01 30.10 9.50
CA ILE A 734 -1.66 30.62 9.62
C ILE A 734 -1.68 32.05 10.13
N GLU A 735 -0.85 32.37 11.11
CA GLU A 735 -0.62 33.72 11.60
C GLU A 735 0.84 34.09 11.41
N TYR A 736 1.09 35.25 10.80
CA TYR A 736 2.41 35.87 10.74
C TYR A 736 2.43 37.09 11.63
N THR A 737 3.38 37.17 12.56
CA THR A 737 3.74 38.40 13.24
C THR A 737 5.11 38.84 12.74
N VAL A 738 5.15 40.00 12.08
CA VAL A 738 6.38 40.53 11.47
C VAL A 738 6.81 41.76 12.24
N ASN A 739 8.02 41.71 12.79
CA ASN A 739 8.63 42.83 13.50
C ASN A 739 9.97 43.19 12.84
N GLY A 740 10.09 44.43 12.40
CA GLY A 740 11.33 44.98 11.85
C GLY A 740 11.30 46.50 11.72
N PRO A 741 12.42 47.14 11.33
CA PRO A 741 12.53 48.60 11.31
C PRO A 741 11.53 49.30 10.36
N LYS A 742 11.01 48.57 9.37
CA LYS A 742 10.11 49.08 8.33
C LYS A 742 8.80 48.30 8.20
N LYS A 743 8.59 47.26 9.02
CA LYS A 743 7.39 46.41 9.02
C LYS A 743 6.98 46.10 10.45
N ASP A 744 5.73 46.39 10.78
CA ASP A 744 5.08 45.97 12.02
C ASP A 744 3.63 45.65 11.68
N TYR A 745 3.36 44.38 11.43
CA TYR A 745 2.02 43.92 11.08
C TYR A 745 1.76 42.48 11.53
N THR A 746 0.49 42.16 11.68
CA THR A 746 -0.01 40.81 11.87
C THR A 746 -0.88 40.41 10.68
N ILE A 747 -0.63 39.22 10.12
CA ILE A 747 -1.46 38.62 9.08
C ILE A 747 -2.07 37.35 9.64
N ARG A 748 -3.39 37.16 9.50
CA ARG A 748 -4.10 35.94 9.89
C ARG A 748 -4.84 35.40 8.69
N GLY A 749 -4.49 34.19 8.24
CA GLY A 749 -5.17 33.49 7.16
C GLY A 749 -5.89 32.24 7.67
N THR A 750 -7.11 32.02 7.19
CA THR A 750 -7.92 30.82 7.45
C THR A 750 -8.24 30.13 6.14
N TYR A 751 -8.07 28.81 6.11
CA TYR A 751 -8.26 27.95 4.95
C TYR A 751 -9.38 26.95 5.22
N THR A 752 -10.39 26.94 4.36
CA THR A 752 -11.58 26.06 4.47
C THR A 752 -11.91 25.40 3.13
N ARG A 753 -12.73 24.34 3.14
CA ARG A 753 -13.14 23.57 1.96
C ARG A 753 -14.65 23.49 1.81
#